data_AF-A0A1X0NUH9-F1
#
_entry.id   AF-A0A1X0NUH9-F1
#
_cell.length_a   1.000
_cell.length_b   1.000
_cell.length_c   1.000
_cell.angle_alpha   90.00
_cell.angle_beta   90.00
_cell.angle_gamma   90.00
#
_symmetry.space_group_name_H-M   'P 1'
#
loop_
_entity.id
_entity.type
_entity.pdbx_description
1 polymer ?
#
loop_
_entity_poly.entity_id
_entity_poly.type
_entity_poly.pdbx_seq_one_letter_code
_entity_poly.pdbx_strand_id
1 'polypeptide(L)'
;MGSLFKLRDHWYSNYHGEEFSHTSALAVGNVDNDAAGENEIILGSFSGLLRVLRPTKKGAAQPEDTLFEREFGEPILQVACRPLEPVMGGAARNLLAILFPKRLVLARVLRDKETMNEEETVGGALDVSYRLGMYHEARLKHTSYNFTYGTFGRTGHEMVCVQSMNGQLTIVDHNMIVLHCFIPSTQFLLPGCLAYSPQRDYFITNNSAMNLVCYTFSSLTSTSVKQGMRDNGNAENDEREGEGGEGEALKEKVDDISPIWTFSLGEDVVAIEVCRHTRGLDVDDSDIVLLCQFTLFVLSLNGELRYSKRLDVEGLCLTSYPLPSVDACNLLIGTIRGSVNVYSDMSLEWSAKMSSGAPQCLVVSELFKTNGFIVSLSTDGVVAVNYLGTDPEENPIQPLESRETEYAEMESELRRVQHAIKQASNNETVSVKNEVHVETTVHASWGSPTAITEGQEGTTVSTLTLRNDSKKDILGEVTVIVKVVEPIKVNVQQSILKGIPAEGMTQIPFRFNALDVKDMIIPSSLDVNAMVMYTNAEGVSCTTNAIVRLPFSLVARPSPPVKNPYFVMQLNTDKEKPPSLLEIFSDMTYSSHISENIFTVVYTNGADATILVSKNASRFRLQASTMEALWLLADELRRRLYDYYGPEVKLSVPDPIPLENYYRVIETHIDVRKEMTEAQEALSKAAQMFRVIQKRLLELFRERNPAPVGTMDVLLEESYNNLQKCTDTVTSTMLRLRQACAMLCCCSRLVVLMLVIKCQETLKKKDDIRLLESIFTCEINSDNDVGWEEITDTLLERLLQGSLNRTVKSTSSGNDQLAVNLDGGRLKKRIGTLFEKILTGSLVTFS
;
A
#
# COMPACT_ATOMS: atom_id res chain seq x y z
N MET A 1 37.44 10.84 -2.14
CA MET A 1 36.47 9.78 -1.81
C MET A 1 36.93 9.12 -0.52
N GLY A 2 36.18 9.30 0.55
CA GLY A 2 36.52 8.80 1.87
C GLY A 2 36.15 7.32 2.00
N SER A 3 36.81 6.69 2.96
CA SER A 3 36.79 5.25 3.18
C SER A 3 36.06 4.85 4.47
N LEU A 4 35.61 5.83 5.27
CA LEU A 4 34.95 5.61 6.56
C LEU A 4 33.76 4.63 6.45
N PHE A 5 33.74 3.64 7.35
CA PHE A 5 32.71 2.59 7.44
C PHE A 5 32.56 1.74 6.18
N LYS A 6 33.61 1.65 5.36
CA LYS A 6 33.69 0.71 4.22
C LYS A 6 34.74 -0.35 4.51
N LEU A 7 34.41 -1.60 4.19
CA LEU A 7 35.36 -2.69 4.18
C LEU A 7 36.10 -2.63 2.83
N ARG A 8 37.38 -2.25 2.85
CA ARG A 8 38.17 -1.96 1.65
C ARG A 8 38.93 -3.20 1.21
N ASP A 9 38.97 -3.42 -0.09
CA ASP A 9 39.73 -4.52 -0.70
C ASP A 9 41.21 -4.14 -0.80
N HIS A 10 42.07 -4.91 -0.14
CA HIS A 10 43.52 -4.88 -0.35
C HIS A 10 43.89 -5.76 -1.54
N TRP A 11 43.33 -6.97 -1.58
CA TRP A 11 43.46 -7.91 -2.68
C TRP A 11 42.11 -8.59 -2.92
N TYR A 12 41.77 -8.96 -4.16
CA TYR A 12 40.52 -9.68 -4.44
C TYR A 12 40.62 -10.55 -5.69
N SER A 13 39.83 -11.64 -5.70
CA SER A 13 39.61 -12.53 -6.83
C SER A 13 38.10 -12.85 -6.96
N ASN A 14 37.62 -13.05 -8.19
CA ASN A 14 36.20 -13.24 -8.48
C ASN A 14 35.95 -14.61 -9.08
N TYR A 15 35.09 -15.40 -8.44
CA TYR A 15 34.66 -16.74 -8.88
C TYR A 15 33.13 -16.76 -9.09
N HIS A 16 32.62 -15.79 -9.86
CA HIS A 16 31.19 -15.66 -10.12
C HIS A 16 30.61 -16.93 -10.76
N GLY A 17 29.49 -17.43 -10.22
CA GLY A 17 28.81 -18.63 -10.71
C GLY A 17 29.27 -19.93 -10.04
N GLU A 18 30.28 -19.90 -9.16
CA GLU A 18 30.57 -21.01 -8.25
C GLU A 18 29.77 -20.90 -6.95
N GLU A 19 29.31 -22.04 -6.44
CA GLU A 19 28.63 -22.14 -5.16
C GLU A 19 29.57 -22.69 -4.08
N PHE A 20 29.43 -22.19 -2.86
CA PHE A 20 30.28 -22.52 -1.73
C PHE A 20 29.44 -22.98 -0.54
N SER A 21 30.01 -23.85 0.29
CA SER A 21 29.37 -24.31 1.52
C SER A 21 29.26 -23.22 2.58
N HIS A 22 28.18 -23.25 3.36
CA HIS A 22 27.96 -22.35 4.50
C HIS A 22 28.72 -22.78 5.78
N THR A 23 29.22 -24.02 5.84
CA THR A 23 29.83 -24.56 7.08
C THR A 23 31.25 -24.07 7.31
N SER A 24 32.09 -24.01 6.26
CA SER A 24 33.36 -23.27 6.17
C SER A 24 34.06 -23.65 4.85
N ALA A 25 33.76 -22.93 3.78
CA ALA A 25 34.38 -23.11 2.46
C ALA A 25 35.73 -22.40 2.30
N LEU A 26 36.08 -21.55 3.28
CA LEU A 26 37.26 -20.69 3.31
C LEU A 26 38.08 -21.00 4.56
N ALA A 27 39.37 -21.27 4.39
CA ALA A 27 40.34 -21.38 5.48
C ALA A 27 41.60 -20.57 5.17
N VAL A 28 42.33 -20.17 6.20
CA VAL A 28 43.60 -19.44 6.06
C VAL A 28 44.63 -20.08 6.98
N GLY A 29 45.83 -20.34 6.46
CA GLY A 29 46.93 -20.89 7.25
C GLY A 29 48.13 -21.27 6.38
N ASN A 30 49.29 -21.45 7.02
CA ASN A 30 50.51 -21.95 6.38
C ASN A 30 50.35 -23.44 6.02
N VAL A 31 49.87 -23.71 4.81
CA VAL A 31 49.48 -25.05 4.34
C VAL A 31 50.64 -25.81 3.70
N ASP A 32 51.61 -25.10 3.13
CA ASP A 32 52.84 -25.69 2.57
C ASP A 32 53.92 -25.92 3.63
N ASN A 33 53.68 -25.44 4.86
CA ASN A 33 54.60 -25.53 6.01
C ASN A 33 55.95 -24.88 5.71
N ASP A 34 55.98 -23.81 4.90
CA ASP A 34 57.20 -23.06 4.64
C ASP A 34 57.74 -22.46 5.95
N ALA A 35 59.06 -22.46 6.11
CA ALA A 35 59.75 -21.90 7.27
C ALA A 35 59.56 -20.38 7.39
N ALA A 36 59.19 -19.69 6.30
CA ALA A 36 58.81 -18.28 6.31
C ALA A 36 57.53 -18.01 7.12
N GLY A 37 56.67 -19.03 7.32
CA GLY A 37 55.47 -18.90 8.15
C GLY A 37 54.33 -18.11 7.50
N GLU A 38 54.38 -17.82 6.20
CA GLU A 38 53.34 -17.06 5.52
C GLU A 38 52.06 -17.90 5.40
N ASN A 39 50.89 -17.25 5.51
CA ASN A 39 49.60 -17.92 5.39
C ASN A 39 49.08 -17.88 3.96
N GLU A 40 48.45 -18.97 3.53
CA GLU A 40 47.72 -19.06 2.27
C GLU A 40 46.22 -19.03 2.51
N ILE A 41 45.48 -18.56 1.50
CA ILE A 41 44.02 -18.62 1.45
C ILE A 41 43.63 -19.91 0.74
N ILE A 42 42.80 -20.72 1.38
CA ILE A 42 42.33 -22.01 0.86
C ILE A 42 40.83 -21.92 0.62
N LEU A 43 40.41 -22.30 -0.58
CA LEU A 43 39.00 -22.32 -0.99
C LEU A 43 38.60 -23.68 -1.55
N GLY A 44 37.45 -24.16 -1.11
CA GLY A 44 36.78 -25.32 -1.70
C GLY A 44 35.37 -24.98 -2.15
N SER A 45 35.01 -25.29 -3.39
CA SER A 45 33.67 -25.07 -3.93
C SER A 45 32.87 -26.36 -4.12
N PHE A 46 31.56 -26.22 -4.31
CA PHE A 46 30.67 -27.37 -4.57
C PHE A 46 30.85 -27.99 -5.96
N SER A 47 31.54 -27.31 -6.90
CA SER A 47 31.97 -27.94 -8.15
C SER A 47 33.14 -28.91 -7.95
N GLY A 48 33.74 -28.94 -6.76
CA GLY A 48 34.88 -29.80 -6.43
C GLY A 48 36.24 -29.19 -6.75
N LEU A 49 36.30 -27.87 -6.97
CA LEU A 49 37.55 -27.15 -7.19
C LEU A 49 38.15 -26.72 -5.84
N LEU A 50 39.37 -27.19 -5.59
CA LEU A 50 40.21 -26.74 -4.48
C LEU A 50 41.25 -25.76 -5.00
N ARG A 51 41.33 -24.58 -4.38
CA ARG A 51 42.31 -23.55 -4.71
C ARG A 51 43.12 -23.16 -3.48
N VAL A 52 44.41 -22.98 -3.67
CA VAL A 52 45.30 -22.38 -2.66
C VAL A 52 45.95 -21.15 -3.27
N LEU A 53 45.71 -20.01 -2.63
CA LEU A 53 46.06 -18.68 -3.12
C LEU A 53 47.04 -18.04 -2.14
N ARG A 54 48.13 -17.50 -2.66
CA ARG A 54 49.09 -16.67 -1.92
C ARG A 54 49.08 -15.28 -2.55
N PRO A 55 48.30 -14.34 -2.00
CA PRO A 55 48.22 -13.01 -2.59
C PRO A 55 49.53 -12.24 -2.33
N THR A 56 50.16 -11.73 -3.39
CA THR A 56 51.51 -11.11 -3.31
C THR A 56 51.51 -9.59 -3.44
N LYS A 57 50.54 -9.00 -4.16
CA LYS A 57 50.44 -7.56 -4.42
C LYS A 57 49.03 -7.04 -4.15
N LYS A 58 48.92 -5.72 -3.90
CA LYS A 58 47.63 -5.03 -3.78
C LYS A 58 46.92 -4.98 -5.13
N GLY A 59 45.61 -5.25 -5.15
CA GLY A 59 44.76 -5.14 -6.34
C GLY A 59 44.04 -6.44 -6.71
N ALA A 60 43.66 -6.54 -7.99
CA ALA A 60 43.04 -7.76 -8.51
C ALA A 60 44.07 -8.90 -8.59
N ALA A 61 43.61 -10.12 -8.29
CA ALA A 61 44.40 -11.33 -8.33
C ALA A 61 45.13 -11.50 -9.67
N GLN A 62 46.41 -11.84 -9.59
CA GLN A 62 47.23 -12.21 -10.73
C GLN A 62 47.33 -13.73 -10.83
N PRO A 63 47.62 -14.30 -12.02
CA PRO A 63 47.81 -15.75 -12.16
C PRO A 63 48.87 -16.34 -11.21
N GLU A 64 49.89 -15.55 -10.88
CA GLU A 64 50.97 -15.90 -9.94
C GLU A 64 50.48 -16.04 -8.47
N ASP A 65 49.34 -15.43 -8.11
CA ASP A 65 48.79 -15.53 -6.77
C ASP A 65 48.14 -16.90 -6.52
N THR A 66 47.89 -17.71 -7.56
CA THR A 66 47.34 -19.07 -7.41
C THR A 66 48.48 -20.09 -7.34
N LEU A 67 48.71 -20.68 -6.17
CA LEU A 67 49.75 -21.69 -5.99
C LEU A 67 49.42 -23.00 -6.70
N PHE A 68 48.18 -23.46 -6.54
CA PHE A 68 47.64 -24.55 -7.34
C PHE A 68 46.11 -24.54 -7.34
N GLU A 69 45.55 -25.17 -8.36
CA GLU A 69 44.13 -25.45 -8.52
C GLU A 69 43.96 -26.93 -8.88
N ARG A 70 43.04 -27.63 -8.20
CA ARG A 70 42.77 -29.04 -8.44
C ARG A 70 41.28 -29.34 -8.38
N GLU A 71 40.78 -29.99 -9.43
CA GLU A 71 39.42 -30.52 -9.49
C GLU A 71 39.36 -31.95 -8.94
N PHE A 72 38.41 -32.23 -8.07
CA PHE A 72 38.16 -33.55 -7.49
C PHE A 72 36.95 -34.27 -8.07
N GLY A 73 36.09 -33.58 -8.83
CA GLY A 73 34.89 -34.15 -9.44
C GLY A 73 33.77 -34.48 -8.44
N GLU A 74 33.88 -34.03 -7.19
CA GLU A 74 32.86 -34.14 -6.17
C GLU A 74 32.84 -32.90 -5.26
N PRO A 75 31.68 -32.51 -4.69
CA PRO A 75 31.55 -31.27 -3.93
C PRO A 75 32.44 -31.21 -2.68
N ILE A 76 33.14 -30.10 -2.46
CA ILE A 76 33.89 -29.84 -1.23
C ILE A 76 32.95 -29.18 -0.22
N LEU A 77 32.69 -29.85 0.90
CA LEU A 77 31.74 -29.41 1.93
C LEU A 77 32.38 -28.47 2.95
N GLN A 78 33.64 -28.70 3.31
CA GLN A 78 34.36 -27.91 4.30
C GLN A 78 35.88 -28.10 4.15
N VAL A 79 36.66 -27.06 4.43
CA VAL A 79 38.13 -27.10 4.43
C VAL A 79 38.70 -26.53 5.73
N ALA A 80 39.84 -27.05 6.19
CA ALA A 80 40.57 -26.48 7.33
C ALA A 80 42.08 -26.76 7.22
N CYS A 81 42.91 -25.81 7.61
CA CYS A 81 44.36 -25.97 7.74
C CYS A 81 44.73 -26.01 9.22
N ARG A 82 45.13 -27.17 9.73
CA ARG A 82 45.29 -27.41 11.18
C ARG A 82 46.46 -28.33 11.52
N PRO A 83 47.05 -28.23 12.73
CA PRO A 83 48.14 -29.09 13.19
C PRO A 83 47.65 -30.50 13.56
N LEU A 84 47.31 -31.29 12.54
CA LEU A 84 46.73 -32.63 12.66
C LEU A 84 47.78 -33.76 12.67
N GLU A 85 49.08 -33.42 12.57
CA GLU A 85 50.17 -34.40 12.64
C GLU A 85 50.68 -34.52 14.09
N PRO A 86 50.78 -35.75 14.65
CA PRO A 86 51.35 -35.98 15.97
C PRO A 86 52.78 -35.44 16.05
N VAL A 87 53.08 -34.67 17.10
CA VAL A 87 54.41 -34.06 17.28
C VAL A 87 55.42 -35.13 17.74
N MET A 88 56.13 -35.76 16.80
CA MET A 88 57.25 -36.70 17.09
C MET A 88 58.61 -35.99 17.07
N GLY A 89 58.74 -34.88 17.83
CA GLY A 89 59.94 -34.06 17.92
C GLY A 89 60.08 -33.05 16.78
N GLY A 90 59.88 -31.76 17.08
CA GLY A 90 59.89 -30.65 16.11
C GLY A 90 58.67 -29.73 16.28
N ALA A 91 58.52 -28.76 15.38
CA ALA A 91 57.32 -27.91 15.33
C ALA A 91 56.13 -28.70 14.76
N ALA A 92 54.93 -28.44 15.29
CA ALA A 92 53.69 -29.03 14.76
C ALA A 92 53.49 -28.64 13.30
N ARG A 93 53.13 -29.61 12.45
CA ARG A 93 52.93 -29.40 11.02
C ARG A 93 51.45 -29.38 10.68
N ASN A 94 51.07 -28.44 9.84
CA ASN A 94 49.71 -28.32 9.34
C ASN A 94 49.43 -29.37 8.26
N LEU A 95 48.23 -29.93 8.31
CA LEU A 95 47.61 -30.67 7.23
C LEU A 95 46.34 -29.94 6.78
N LEU A 96 46.06 -30.06 5.49
CA LEU A 96 44.81 -29.60 4.90
C LEU A 96 43.77 -30.71 5.00
N ALA A 97 42.74 -30.49 5.81
CA ALA A 97 41.55 -31.34 5.87
C ALA A 97 40.53 -30.87 4.81
N ILE A 98 40.08 -31.79 3.97
CA ILE A 98 39.09 -31.56 2.92
C ILE A 98 37.96 -32.57 3.12
N LEU A 99 36.77 -32.06 3.42
CA LEU A 99 35.58 -32.89 3.62
C LEU A 99 34.78 -32.99 2.33
N PHE A 100 34.53 -34.22 1.90
CA PHE A 100 33.63 -34.58 0.80
C PHE A 100 32.41 -35.32 1.35
N PRO A 101 31.34 -35.54 0.55
CA PRO A 101 30.13 -36.22 1.01
C PRO A 101 30.40 -37.57 1.68
N LYS A 102 31.31 -38.40 1.16
CA LYS A 102 31.57 -39.76 1.69
C LYS A 102 33.02 -40.04 2.11
N ARG A 103 33.88 -39.02 2.17
CA ARG A 103 35.26 -39.20 2.62
C ARG A 103 35.84 -37.91 3.18
N LEU A 104 36.77 -38.06 4.12
CA LEU A 104 37.64 -37.00 4.61
C LEU A 104 39.03 -37.25 4.05
N VAL A 105 39.63 -36.23 3.42
CA VAL A 105 41.00 -36.27 2.92
C VAL A 105 41.87 -35.37 3.78
N LEU A 106 42.95 -35.93 4.31
CA LEU A 106 44.05 -35.15 4.88
C LEU A 106 45.16 -35.09 3.83
N ALA A 107 45.56 -33.88 3.45
CA ALA A 107 46.54 -33.64 2.41
C ALA A 107 47.58 -32.61 2.86
N ARG A 108 48.69 -32.57 2.13
CA ARG A 108 49.75 -31.58 2.27
C ARG A 108 50.04 -30.95 0.92
N VAL A 109 50.26 -29.65 0.93
CA VAL A 109 50.74 -28.93 -0.25
C VAL A 109 52.26 -29.04 -0.26
N LEU A 110 52.83 -29.59 -1.33
CA LEU A 110 54.26 -29.82 -1.50
C LEU A 110 54.76 -28.93 -2.63
N ARG A 111 55.88 -28.24 -2.37
CA ARG A 111 56.63 -27.51 -3.37
C ARG A 111 57.58 -28.48 -4.08
N ASP A 112 57.42 -28.67 -5.38
CA ASP A 112 58.37 -29.46 -6.15
C ASP A 112 59.64 -28.62 -6.35
N LYS A 113 60.80 -29.20 -6.00
CA LYS A 113 62.10 -28.63 -6.34
C LYS A 113 62.56 -29.32 -7.61
N GLU A 114 62.74 -28.58 -8.70
CA GLU A 114 63.46 -29.13 -9.84
C GLU A 114 64.88 -29.53 -9.40
N THR A 115 65.29 -30.73 -9.79
CA THR A 115 66.67 -31.18 -9.72
C THR A 115 67.42 -30.41 -10.80
N MET A 116 67.97 -29.25 -10.43
CA MET A 116 68.81 -28.45 -11.32
C MET A 116 70.04 -29.28 -11.74
N ASN A 117 70.12 -29.60 -13.03
CA ASN A 117 71.44 -29.66 -13.67
C ASN A 117 72.00 -28.23 -13.62
N GLU A 118 73.17 -28.09 -13.01
CA GLU A 118 73.91 -26.84 -12.98
C GLU A 118 74.30 -26.44 -14.41
N GLU A 119 73.56 -25.52 -15.02
CA GLU A 119 74.07 -24.45 -15.89
C GLU A 119 72.90 -23.59 -16.43
N GLU A 120 73.10 -22.26 -16.34
CA GLU A 120 72.39 -21.18 -17.05
C GLU A 120 71.11 -20.52 -16.45
N THR A 121 71.32 -19.26 -16.05
CA THR A 121 70.46 -18.04 -16.17
C THR A 121 69.18 -17.84 -15.34
N VAL A 122 69.20 -16.74 -14.57
CA VAL A 122 68.11 -15.81 -14.19
C VAL A 122 66.67 -16.32 -14.46
N GLY A 123 66.16 -17.18 -13.58
CA GLY A 123 64.76 -17.62 -13.57
C GLY A 123 63.87 -16.68 -12.75
N GLY A 124 62.83 -16.13 -13.38
CA GLY A 124 61.73 -15.43 -12.69
C GLY A 124 60.84 -16.40 -11.91
N ALA A 125 59.94 -15.85 -11.08
CA ALA A 125 59.06 -16.57 -10.13
C ALA A 125 58.07 -17.61 -10.72
N LEU A 126 58.18 -17.95 -12.01
CA LEU A 126 57.36 -18.96 -12.71
C LEU A 126 57.91 -20.40 -12.58
N ASP A 127 59.01 -20.59 -11.85
CA ASP A 127 59.79 -21.84 -11.84
C ASP A 127 59.49 -22.79 -10.66
N VAL A 128 58.31 -22.66 -10.05
CA VAL A 128 57.94 -23.40 -8.83
C VAL A 128 56.54 -23.99 -9.00
N SER A 129 56.45 -25.30 -9.15
CA SER A 129 55.16 -26.01 -9.15
C SER A 129 54.80 -26.51 -7.75
N TYR A 130 53.53 -26.36 -7.39
CA TYR A 130 52.96 -26.94 -6.18
C TYR A 130 52.08 -28.14 -6.54
N ARG A 131 52.16 -29.19 -5.73
CA ARG A 131 51.29 -30.36 -5.86
C ARG A 131 50.66 -30.74 -4.54
N LEU A 132 49.44 -31.27 -4.60
CA LEU A 132 48.74 -31.77 -3.44
C LEU A 132 49.10 -33.25 -3.19
N GLY A 133 49.93 -33.50 -2.17
CA GLY A 133 50.22 -34.84 -1.67
C GLY A 133 49.15 -35.32 -0.70
N MET A 134 48.43 -36.39 -1.06
CA MET A 134 47.46 -37.01 -0.17
C MET A 134 48.18 -37.75 0.96
N TYR A 135 47.85 -37.45 2.20
CA TYR A 135 48.44 -38.07 3.39
C TYR A 135 47.59 -39.23 3.90
N HIS A 136 46.29 -38.98 4.06
CA HIS A 136 45.32 -40.00 4.49
C HIS A 136 43.95 -39.76 3.86
N GLU A 137 43.23 -40.84 3.55
CA GLU A 137 41.83 -40.79 3.13
C GLU A 137 41.00 -41.68 4.05
N ALA A 138 40.11 -41.07 4.83
CA ALA A 138 39.15 -41.76 5.66
C ALA A 138 37.82 -41.89 4.93
N ARG A 139 37.40 -43.12 4.62
CA ARG A 139 36.09 -43.40 4.00
C ARG A 139 35.00 -43.38 5.06
N LEU A 140 33.94 -42.61 4.80
CA LEU A 140 32.83 -42.38 5.72
C LEU A 140 31.62 -43.22 5.30
N LYS A 141 30.98 -43.87 6.28
CA LYS A 141 29.83 -44.78 6.03
C LYS A 141 28.58 -44.00 5.58
N HIS A 142 28.38 -42.81 6.13
CA HIS A 142 27.23 -41.95 5.88
C HIS A 142 27.66 -40.64 5.22
N THR A 143 26.70 -39.97 4.56
CA THR A 143 26.94 -38.66 3.96
C THR A 143 27.25 -37.63 5.04
N SER A 144 28.33 -36.87 4.86
CA SER A 144 28.83 -35.86 5.81
C SER A 144 28.06 -34.54 5.70
N TYR A 145 28.02 -33.79 6.79
CA TYR A 145 27.47 -32.43 6.84
C TYR A 145 28.57 -31.39 7.10
N ASN A 146 29.27 -31.51 8.22
CA ASN A 146 30.37 -30.64 8.62
C ASN A 146 31.40 -31.43 9.46
N PHE A 147 32.47 -30.77 9.88
CA PHE A 147 33.38 -31.27 10.88
C PHE A 147 33.83 -30.17 11.84
N THR A 148 34.26 -30.58 13.02
CA THR A 148 35.01 -29.75 13.97
C THR A 148 36.37 -30.38 14.23
N TYR A 149 37.30 -29.63 14.81
CA TYR A 149 38.65 -30.09 15.11
C TYR A 149 39.07 -29.63 16.50
N GLY A 150 40.04 -30.33 17.08
CA GLY A 150 40.63 -29.97 18.36
C GLY A 150 41.37 -31.13 19.02
N THR A 151 41.95 -30.85 20.18
CA THR A 151 42.67 -31.82 21.00
C THR A 151 41.69 -32.65 21.86
N PHE A 152 40.83 -33.44 21.20
CA PHE A 152 39.83 -34.26 21.92
C PHE A 152 40.53 -35.19 22.92
N GLY A 153 40.01 -35.32 24.14
CA GLY A 153 40.67 -36.10 25.18
C GLY A 153 41.99 -35.50 25.67
N ARG A 154 42.27 -34.23 25.38
CA ARG A 154 43.50 -33.50 25.76
C ARG A 154 44.78 -34.11 25.20
N THR A 155 44.71 -34.55 23.94
CA THR A 155 45.83 -35.06 23.15
C THR A 155 46.83 -33.96 22.77
N GLY A 156 48.05 -34.36 22.37
CA GLY A 156 49.13 -33.43 22.00
C GLY A 156 49.05 -32.84 20.59
N HIS A 157 48.06 -33.24 19.80
CA HIS A 157 47.80 -32.78 18.43
C HIS A 157 46.30 -32.74 18.17
N GLU A 158 45.87 -32.03 17.13
CA GLU A 158 44.44 -31.92 16.82
C GLU A 158 43.92 -33.13 16.04
N MET A 159 42.69 -33.52 16.31
CA MET A 159 41.92 -34.53 15.59
C MET A 159 40.72 -33.88 14.88
N VAL A 160 40.09 -34.63 13.97
CA VAL A 160 38.89 -34.17 13.23
C VAL A 160 37.68 -35.01 13.64
N CYS A 161 36.57 -34.37 14.00
CA CYS A 161 35.28 -35.02 14.25
C CYS A 161 34.29 -34.63 13.16
N VAL A 162 33.92 -35.59 12.31
CA VAL A 162 32.97 -35.39 11.21
C VAL A 162 31.56 -35.72 11.68
N GLN A 163 30.64 -34.78 11.49
CA GLN A 163 29.20 -35.00 11.65
C GLN A 163 28.59 -35.43 10.33
N SER A 164 27.78 -36.48 10.38
CA SER A 164 27.00 -36.95 9.23
C SER A 164 25.57 -36.44 9.26
N MET A 165 24.92 -36.49 8.09
CA MET A 165 23.51 -36.10 7.89
C MET A 165 22.52 -36.89 8.75
N ASN A 166 22.90 -38.09 9.22
CA ASN A 166 22.08 -38.94 10.10
C ASN A 166 22.53 -38.92 11.57
N GLY A 167 23.42 -38.00 11.95
CA GLY A 167 23.78 -37.77 13.35
C GLY A 167 24.87 -38.68 13.91
N GLN A 168 25.56 -39.44 13.06
CA GLN A 168 26.81 -40.10 13.44
C GLN A 168 27.94 -39.07 13.51
N LEU A 169 28.67 -39.08 14.63
CA LEU A 169 29.96 -38.43 14.80
C LEU A 169 31.07 -39.46 14.56
N THR A 170 32.03 -39.11 13.70
CA THR A 170 33.19 -39.95 13.37
C THR A 170 34.47 -39.18 13.67
N ILE A 171 35.27 -39.68 14.61
CA ILE A 171 36.55 -39.05 14.96
C ILE A 171 37.68 -39.73 14.21
N VAL A 172 38.46 -38.92 13.50
CA VAL A 172 39.66 -39.31 12.76
C VAL A 172 40.87 -38.74 13.48
N ASP A 173 41.72 -39.63 13.97
CA ASP A 173 43.01 -39.30 14.53
C ASP A 173 44.09 -39.63 13.50
N HIS A 174 44.64 -38.59 12.89
CA HIS A 174 45.75 -38.66 11.96
C HIS A 174 45.54 -39.64 10.78
N ASN A 175 45.89 -40.92 10.94
CA ASN A 175 45.79 -41.95 9.91
C ASN A 175 44.75 -43.03 10.21
N MET A 176 43.96 -42.89 11.28
CA MET A 176 42.95 -43.88 11.68
C MET A 176 41.65 -43.24 12.14
N ILE A 177 40.53 -43.95 11.92
CA ILE A 177 39.24 -43.61 12.54
C ILE A 177 39.22 -44.24 13.93
N VAL A 178 39.08 -43.40 14.97
CA VAL A 178 39.18 -43.82 16.37
C VAL A 178 37.84 -43.96 17.09
N LEU A 179 36.79 -43.29 16.59
CA LEU A 179 35.47 -43.33 17.22
C LEU A 179 34.35 -43.24 16.18
N HIS A 180 33.30 -44.02 16.38
CA HIS A 180 31.97 -43.78 15.83
C HIS A 180 30.95 -43.74 16.97
N CYS A 181 30.15 -42.68 17.06
CA CYS A 181 29.02 -42.61 17.98
C CYS A 181 27.84 -41.88 17.33
N PHE A 182 26.60 -42.28 17.66
CA PHE A 182 25.40 -41.59 17.19
C PHE A 182 24.87 -40.65 18.26
N ILE A 183 24.47 -39.45 17.85
CA ILE A 183 23.61 -38.59 18.66
C ILE A 183 22.26 -39.32 18.83
N PRO A 184 21.64 -39.34 20.03
CA PRO A 184 20.38 -40.03 20.26
C PRO A 184 19.31 -39.62 19.25
N SER A 185 18.54 -40.58 18.72
CA SER A 185 17.49 -40.32 17.73
C SER A 185 16.36 -39.44 18.27
N THR A 186 16.17 -39.39 19.59
CA THR A 186 15.24 -38.48 20.27
C THR A 186 15.69 -37.01 20.20
N GLN A 187 16.97 -36.77 19.92
CA GLN A 187 17.61 -35.45 19.92
C GLN A 187 18.14 -35.06 18.54
N PHE A 188 17.92 -35.88 17.51
CA PHE A 188 18.47 -35.66 16.17
C PHE A 188 17.40 -35.86 15.09
N LEU A 189 17.19 -34.83 14.27
CA LEU A 189 16.39 -34.87 13.05
C LEU A 189 17.18 -34.31 11.86
N LEU A 190 17.83 -33.17 12.07
CA LEU A 190 18.71 -32.51 11.12
C LEU A 190 20.05 -32.19 11.80
N PRO A 191 21.17 -32.22 11.06
CA PRO A 191 22.47 -31.83 11.60
C PRO A 191 22.52 -30.32 11.84
N GLY A 192 23.24 -29.94 12.90
CA GLY A 192 23.42 -28.55 13.31
C GLY A 192 24.88 -28.10 13.18
N CYS A 193 25.18 -26.92 13.70
CA CYS A 193 26.56 -26.48 13.90
C CYS A 193 27.25 -27.38 14.94
N LEU A 194 28.52 -27.70 14.73
CA LEU A 194 29.32 -28.52 15.64
C LEU A 194 30.60 -27.78 16.03
N ALA A 195 30.83 -27.61 17.33
CA ALA A 195 32.04 -27.00 17.87
C ALA A 195 32.61 -27.82 19.03
N TYR A 196 33.89 -27.59 19.32
CA TYR A 196 34.61 -28.23 20.42
C TYR A 196 35.24 -27.19 21.34
N SER A 197 35.13 -27.41 22.66
CA SER A 197 35.82 -26.61 23.68
C SER A 197 36.95 -27.42 24.32
N PRO A 198 38.23 -27.04 24.12
CA PRO A 198 39.37 -27.75 24.69
C PRO A 198 39.50 -27.62 26.22
N GLN A 199 39.00 -26.54 26.81
CA GLN A 199 39.11 -26.28 28.25
C GLN A 199 38.46 -27.39 29.08
N ARG A 200 37.27 -27.83 28.65
CA ARG A 200 36.47 -28.85 29.36
C ARG A 200 36.21 -30.13 28.56
N ASP A 201 36.79 -30.25 27.36
CA ASP A 201 36.64 -31.42 26.49
C ASP A 201 35.17 -31.66 26.11
N TYR A 202 34.50 -30.58 25.71
CA TYR A 202 33.07 -30.55 25.38
C TYR A 202 32.84 -30.48 23.88
N PHE A 203 31.91 -31.31 23.40
CA PHE A 203 31.28 -31.20 22.09
C PHE A 203 29.95 -30.47 22.22
N ILE A 204 29.81 -29.40 21.46
CA ILE A 204 28.65 -28.51 21.50
C ILE A 204 27.99 -28.55 20.13
N THR A 205 26.69 -28.85 20.11
CA THR A 205 25.88 -28.87 18.90
C THR A 205 24.49 -28.32 19.17
N ASN A 206 23.77 -27.86 18.14
CA ASN A 206 22.34 -27.58 18.25
C ASN A 206 21.52 -28.74 17.67
N ASN A 207 20.34 -28.99 18.25
CA ASN A 207 19.36 -29.92 17.71
C ASN A 207 18.24 -29.21 16.96
N SER A 208 17.41 -29.97 16.24
CA SER A 208 16.27 -29.47 15.48
C SER A 208 15.13 -28.90 16.32
N ALA A 209 15.18 -29.06 17.65
CA ALA A 209 14.25 -28.43 18.59
C ALA A 209 14.78 -27.07 19.10
N MET A 210 15.76 -26.48 18.39
CA MET A 210 16.40 -25.20 18.72
C MET A 210 17.01 -25.18 20.14
N ASN A 211 17.53 -26.33 20.58
CA ASN A 211 18.30 -26.41 21.83
C ASN A 211 19.78 -26.60 21.51
N LEU A 212 20.61 -25.84 22.21
CA LEU A 212 22.03 -26.12 22.36
C LEU A 212 22.22 -27.30 23.29
N VAL A 213 23.07 -28.22 22.91
CA VAL A 213 23.30 -29.48 23.59
C VAL A 213 24.80 -29.69 23.75
N CYS A 214 25.22 -30.05 24.97
CA CYS A 214 26.63 -30.24 25.31
C CYS A 214 26.90 -31.67 25.77
N TYR A 215 27.93 -32.31 25.20
CA TYR A 215 28.40 -33.65 25.55
C TYR A 215 29.88 -33.62 25.93
N THR A 216 30.28 -34.42 26.93
CA THR A 216 31.72 -34.64 27.16
C THR A 216 32.27 -35.65 26.17
N PHE A 217 33.55 -35.53 25.80
CA PHE A 217 34.25 -36.57 25.05
C PHE A 217 34.22 -37.94 25.75
N SER A 218 34.31 -37.97 27.08
CA SER A 218 34.18 -39.22 27.85
C SER A 218 32.81 -39.88 27.68
N SER A 219 31.73 -39.09 27.63
CA SER A 219 30.37 -39.60 27.38
C SER A 219 30.27 -40.22 25.98
N LEU A 220 30.82 -39.55 24.96
CA LEU A 220 30.79 -40.02 23.57
C LEU A 220 31.62 -41.30 23.36
N THR A 221 32.78 -41.40 24.00
CA THR A 221 33.67 -42.57 23.88
C THR A 221 33.13 -43.80 24.62
N SER A 222 32.48 -43.62 25.77
CA SER A 222 31.93 -44.72 26.58
C SER A 222 30.87 -45.57 25.85
N THR A 223 30.17 -44.99 24.88
CA THR A 223 29.14 -45.66 24.09
C THR A 223 29.73 -46.60 23.02
N SER A 224 30.87 -46.22 22.44
CA SER A 224 31.53 -47.01 21.39
C SER A 224 32.06 -48.37 21.87
N VAL A 225 32.56 -48.42 23.11
CA VAL A 225 33.07 -49.65 23.74
C VAL A 225 31.96 -50.70 23.90
N LYS A 226 30.71 -50.27 24.11
CA LYS A 226 29.56 -51.17 24.27
C LYS A 226 28.97 -51.62 22.93
N GLN A 227 29.13 -50.84 21.86
CA GLN A 227 28.65 -51.19 20.53
C GLN A 227 29.56 -52.22 19.85
N GLY A 228 30.88 -52.15 20.08
CA GLY A 228 31.86 -53.15 19.60
C GLY A 228 31.72 -54.55 20.23
N MET A 229 31.07 -54.66 21.40
CA MET A 229 30.72 -55.96 22.02
C MET A 229 29.49 -56.63 21.37
N ARG A 230 28.65 -55.89 20.63
CA ARG A 230 27.48 -56.46 19.94
C ARG A 230 27.82 -57.06 18.57
N ASP A 231 28.84 -56.54 17.88
CA ASP A 231 29.26 -57.06 16.56
C ASP A 231 30.11 -58.35 16.65
N ASN A 232 30.54 -58.76 17.85
CA ASN A 232 31.41 -59.93 18.06
C ASN A 232 30.72 -61.12 18.78
N GLY A 233 29.38 -61.10 18.89
CA GLY A 233 28.58 -62.21 19.40
C GLY A 233 28.15 -63.15 18.27
N ASN A 234 28.72 -64.36 18.26
CA ASN A 234 28.49 -65.42 17.28
C ASN A 234 27.03 -65.61 16.86
N ALA A 235 26.83 -65.65 15.54
CA ALA A 235 25.66 -66.23 14.90
C ALA A 235 25.74 -67.76 14.96
N GLU A 236 25.15 -68.38 15.97
CA GLU A 236 24.79 -69.81 15.93
C GLU A 236 23.42 -70.03 16.58
N ASN A 237 22.48 -70.47 15.73
CA ASN A 237 21.31 -71.31 15.97
C ASN A 237 20.73 -71.42 17.39
N ASP A 238 19.44 -71.05 17.55
CA ASP A 238 18.44 -72.07 17.89
C ASP A 238 17.01 -71.59 17.60
N GLU A 239 16.36 -72.26 16.65
CA GLU A 239 14.92 -72.27 16.45
C GLU A 239 14.29 -73.12 17.56
N ARG A 240 13.55 -72.52 18.49
CA ARG A 240 12.51 -73.23 19.24
C ARG A 240 11.28 -72.36 19.46
N GLU A 241 10.21 -72.78 18.81
CA GLU A 241 8.83 -72.42 19.12
C GLU A 241 8.50 -72.80 20.57
N GLY A 242 7.79 -71.90 21.26
CA GLY A 242 7.28 -72.12 22.61
C GLY A 242 6.24 -71.06 22.95
N GLU A 243 4.97 -71.45 22.87
CA GLU A 243 3.80 -70.68 23.29
C GLU A 243 3.80 -70.40 24.80
N GLY A 244 3.28 -69.23 25.17
CA GLY A 244 2.64 -69.00 26.48
C GLY A 244 3.53 -68.39 27.57
N GLY A 245 3.22 -67.14 27.94
CA GLY A 245 3.69 -66.56 29.20
C GLY A 245 3.73 -65.03 29.16
N GLU A 246 2.81 -64.40 29.88
CA GLU A 246 2.85 -62.99 30.25
C GLU A 246 4.16 -62.69 30.99
N GLY A 247 5.12 -62.13 30.26
CA GLY A 247 6.39 -61.65 30.80
C GLY A 247 6.45 -60.14 30.63
N GLU A 248 6.63 -59.42 31.74
CA GLU A 248 7.02 -58.02 31.76
C GLU A 248 8.13 -57.80 30.72
N ALA A 249 7.81 -57.02 29.69
CA ALA A 249 8.80 -56.48 28.78
C ALA A 249 9.71 -55.54 29.59
N LEU A 250 10.74 -56.11 30.20
CA LEU A 250 12.00 -55.44 30.48
C LEU A 250 12.51 -54.92 29.14
N LYS A 251 12.01 -53.75 28.73
CA LYS A 251 12.71 -52.86 27.81
C LYS A 251 14.06 -52.62 28.45
N GLU A 252 15.06 -53.37 28.02
CA GLU A 252 16.46 -53.05 28.24
C GLU A 252 16.63 -51.56 27.95
N LYS A 253 16.84 -50.77 29.01
CA LYS A 253 17.21 -49.37 28.89
C LYS A 253 18.52 -49.34 28.12
N VAL A 254 18.42 -49.01 26.84
CA VAL A 254 19.53 -48.38 26.12
C VAL A 254 19.78 -47.09 26.89
N ASP A 255 20.87 -47.05 27.66
CA ASP A 255 21.37 -45.80 28.23
C ASP A 255 21.83 -44.93 27.05
N ASP A 256 20.87 -44.19 26.48
CA ASP A 256 21.13 -43.18 25.46
C ASP A 256 22.07 -42.11 26.03
N ILE A 257 23.03 -41.65 25.22
CA ILE A 257 23.96 -40.58 25.58
C ILE A 257 23.15 -39.36 26.05
N SER A 258 23.22 -39.05 27.35
CA SER A 258 22.54 -37.88 27.89
C SER A 258 23.47 -36.66 27.80
N PRO A 259 22.97 -35.49 27.38
CA PRO A 259 23.74 -34.27 27.45
C PRO A 259 23.99 -33.85 28.90
N ILE A 260 25.11 -33.16 29.13
CA ILE A 260 25.47 -32.60 30.44
C ILE A 260 24.45 -31.52 30.82
N TRP A 261 24.11 -30.69 29.85
CA TRP A 261 23.13 -29.63 29.95
C TRP A 261 22.58 -29.31 28.57
N THR A 262 21.42 -28.65 28.57
CA THR A 262 20.74 -28.16 27.36
C THR A 262 20.29 -26.72 27.58
N PHE A 263 20.35 -25.89 26.55
CA PHE A 263 19.88 -24.50 26.59
C PHE A 263 18.95 -24.23 25.41
N SER A 264 17.76 -23.68 25.67
CA SER A 264 16.77 -23.38 24.63
C SER A 264 17.06 -22.02 24.00
N LEU A 265 17.29 -22.02 22.68
CA LEU A 265 17.67 -20.82 21.92
C LEU A 265 16.46 -20.13 21.29
N GLY A 266 15.43 -20.89 20.93
CA GLY A 266 14.22 -20.39 20.26
C GLY A 266 14.43 -19.91 18.81
N GLU A 267 15.65 -20.01 18.29
CA GLU A 267 16.06 -19.68 16.93
C GLU A 267 17.07 -20.71 16.41
N ASP A 268 17.21 -20.81 15.09
CA ASP A 268 18.23 -21.63 14.45
C ASP A 268 19.63 -21.02 14.59
N VAL A 269 20.61 -21.88 14.83
CA VAL A 269 22.03 -21.49 15.00
C VAL A 269 22.72 -21.45 13.64
N VAL A 270 23.30 -20.30 13.34
CA VAL A 270 24.11 -20.04 12.15
C VAL A 270 25.57 -20.45 12.38
N ALA A 271 26.12 -20.14 13.55
CA ALA A 271 27.50 -20.48 13.91
C ALA A 271 27.71 -20.60 15.42
N ILE A 272 28.66 -21.46 15.80
CA ILE A 272 29.11 -21.66 17.18
C ILE A 272 30.60 -21.40 17.24
N GLU A 273 31.03 -20.54 18.16
CA GLU A 273 32.43 -20.26 18.39
C GLU A 273 32.77 -20.32 19.88
N VAL A 274 33.86 -21.01 20.21
CA VAL A 274 34.37 -21.10 21.57
C VAL A 274 35.59 -20.19 21.69
N CYS A 275 35.44 -19.07 22.38
CA CYS A 275 36.50 -18.08 22.54
C CYS A 275 36.36 -17.31 23.87
N ARG A 276 37.39 -16.57 24.27
CA ARG A 276 37.34 -15.73 25.49
C ARG A 276 36.80 -14.34 25.15
N HIS A 277 35.50 -14.22 24.91
CA HIS A 277 34.90 -12.97 24.46
C HIS A 277 34.66 -11.97 25.61
N THR A 278 34.10 -12.46 26.71
CA THR A 278 33.82 -11.70 27.93
C THR A 278 35.15 -11.25 28.56
N ARG A 279 35.24 -9.96 28.91
CA ARG A 279 36.47 -9.40 29.50
C ARG A 279 36.64 -9.87 30.93
N GLY A 280 37.88 -10.19 31.32
CA GLY A 280 38.23 -10.54 32.70
C GLY A 280 37.85 -11.97 33.12
N LEU A 281 37.65 -12.89 32.17
CA LEU A 281 37.49 -14.32 32.46
C LEU A 281 38.76 -14.93 33.03
N ASP A 282 38.61 -15.96 33.86
CA ASP A 282 39.70 -16.80 34.33
C ASP A 282 40.39 -17.53 33.16
N VAL A 283 41.65 -17.92 33.36
CA VAL A 283 42.51 -18.52 32.32
C VAL A 283 41.94 -19.85 31.78
N ASP A 284 41.26 -20.61 32.65
CA ASP A 284 40.66 -21.91 32.32
C ASP A 284 39.22 -21.80 31.81
N ASP A 285 38.65 -20.60 31.80
CA ASP A 285 37.28 -20.35 31.34
C ASP A 285 37.25 -19.79 29.92
N SER A 286 36.12 -20.00 29.25
CA SER A 286 35.83 -19.46 27.92
C SER A 286 34.33 -19.29 27.74
N ASP A 287 33.96 -18.63 26.66
CA ASP A 287 32.57 -18.44 26.29
C ASP A 287 32.20 -19.33 25.12
N ILE A 288 30.95 -19.76 25.13
CA ILE A 288 30.27 -20.36 23.99
C ILE A 288 29.45 -19.24 23.36
N VAL A 289 29.97 -18.69 22.26
CA VAL A 289 29.33 -17.64 21.48
C VAL A 289 28.50 -18.29 20.38
N LEU A 290 27.22 -17.95 20.32
CA LEU A 290 26.27 -18.50 19.38
C LEU A 290 25.67 -17.37 18.57
N LEU A 291 25.87 -17.42 17.26
CA LEU A 291 25.12 -16.59 16.34
C LEU A 291 23.89 -17.36 15.89
N CYS A 292 22.71 -16.94 16.34
CA CYS A 292 21.45 -17.30 15.70
C CYS A 292 21.12 -16.30 14.58
N GLN A 293 20.01 -16.50 13.88
CA GLN A 293 19.56 -15.60 12.83
C GLN A 293 19.47 -14.15 13.31
N PHE A 294 18.80 -13.89 14.45
CA PHE A 294 18.59 -12.53 14.96
C PHE A 294 19.11 -12.31 16.38
N THR A 295 19.71 -13.32 17.00
CA THR A 295 20.16 -13.24 18.39
C THR A 295 21.58 -13.77 18.55
N LEU A 296 22.45 -12.99 19.19
CA LEU A 296 23.76 -13.41 19.67
C LEU A 296 23.61 -13.85 21.12
N PHE A 297 23.93 -15.11 21.43
CA PHE A 297 24.02 -15.61 22.80
C PHE A 297 25.47 -15.82 23.22
N VAL A 298 25.79 -15.46 24.45
CA VAL A 298 27.10 -15.73 25.06
C VAL A 298 26.86 -16.50 26.35
N LEU A 299 27.28 -17.77 26.36
CA LEU A 299 27.10 -18.66 27.50
C LEU A 299 28.44 -19.00 28.13
N SER A 300 28.44 -19.27 29.43
CA SER A 300 29.57 -19.92 30.09
C SER A 300 29.67 -21.38 29.68
N LEU A 301 30.81 -22.02 29.94
CA LEU A 301 30.98 -23.46 29.71
C LEU A 301 30.01 -24.33 30.54
N ASN A 302 29.39 -23.79 31.59
CA ASN A 302 28.35 -24.47 32.38
C ASN A 302 26.97 -24.47 31.71
N GLY A 303 26.81 -23.78 30.58
CA GLY A 303 25.51 -23.58 29.93
C GLY A 303 24.68 -22.45 30.55
N GLU A 304 25.27 -21.61 31.39
CA GLU A 304 24.61 -20.44 31.95
C GLU A 304 24.74 -19.25 30.99
N LEU A 305 23.62 -18.57 30.73
CA LEU A 305 23.61 -17.37 29.91
C LEU A 305 24.35 -16.23 30.62
N ARG A 306 25.40 -15.69 30.01
CA ARG A 306 26.05 -14.46 30.49
C ARG A 306 25.25 -13.24 30.03
N TYR A 307 25.03 -13.14 28.72
CA TYR A 307 24.16 -12.15 28.12
C TYR A 307 23.68 -12.60 26.75
N SER A 308 22.65 -11.92 26.26
CA SER A 308 22.17 -12.05 24.89
C SER A 308 22.01 -10.67 24.27
N LYS A 309 22.19 -10.59 22.95
CA LYS A 309 22.01 -9.37 22.18
C LYS A 309 21.18 -9.67 20.94
N ARG A 310 20.04 -9.00 20.82
CA ARG A 310 19.26 -9.01 19.59
C ARG A 310 19.94 -8.17 18.52
N LEU A 311 20.03 -8.71 17.32
CA LEU A 311 20.55 -8.09 16.12
C LEU A 311 19.38 -7.51 15.32
N ASP A 312 19.56 -6.31 14.76
CA ASP A 312 18.55 -5.66 13.92
C ASP A 312 18.46 -6.28 12.51
N VAL A 313 19.50 -7.01 12.12
CA VAL A 313 19.67 -7.62 10.80
C VAL A 313 20.15 -9.05 10.98
N GLU A 314 19.73 -9.94 10.09
CA GLU A 314 20.12 -11.35 10.09
C GLU A 314 21.64 -11.52 9.97
N GLY A 315 22.22 -12.32 10.88
CA GLY A 315 23.62 -12.72 10.85
C GLY A 315 23.85 -13.93 9.95
N LEU A 316 24.88 -13.88 9.12
CA LEU A 316 25.24 -14.95 8.17
C LEU A 316 26.49 -15.74 8.56
N CYS A 317 27.45 -15.09 9.23
CA CYS A 317 28.68 -15.73 9.66
C CYS A 317 29.26 -15.07 10.91
N LEU A 318 30.02 -15.85 11.67
CA LEU A 318 30.68 -15.47 12.92
C LEU A 318 32.14 -15.90 12.86
N THR A 319 33.04 -15.03 13.28
CA THR A 319 34.43 -15.40 13.58
C THR A 319 34.97 -14.52 14.72
N SER A 320 35.90 -15.05 15.49
CA SER A 320 36.57 -14.35 16.56
C SER A 320 38.03 -14.14 16.21
N TYR A 321 38.59 -13.06 16.77
CA TYR A 321 40.00 -12.77 16.65
C TYR A 321 40.57 -12.34 17.99
N PRO A 322 41.79 -12.82 18.33
CA PRO A 322 42.38 -12.53 19.63
C PRO A 322 42.89 -11.08 19.70
N LEU A 323 42.78 -10.49 20.89
CA LEU A 323 43.40 -9.24 21.27
C LEU A 323 44.47 -9.52 22.34
N PRO A 324 45.75 -9.68 21.95
CA PRO A 324 46.82 -10.05 22.87
C PRO A 324 47.02 -9.07 24.03
N SER A 325 46.65 -7.81 23.85
CA SER A 325 46.76 -6.76 24.87
C SER A 325 45.80 -6.92 26.05
N VAL A 326 44.67 -7.60 25.85
CA VAL A 326 43.57 -7.70 26.84
C VAL A 326 43.27 -9.16 27.23
N ASP A 327 44.00 -10.14 26.69
CA ASP A 327 43.76 -11.58 26.88
C ASP A 327 42.29 -11.99 26.62
N ALA A 328 41.70 -11.45 25.55
CA ALA A 328 40.32 -11.71 25.18
C ALA A 328 40.12 -11.57 23.66
N CYS A 329 38.97 -12.01 23.15
CA CYS A 329 38.64 -12.04 21.73
C CYS A 329 37.52 -11.07 21.39
N ASN A 330 37.63 -10.42 20.24
CA ASN A 330 36.51 -9.70 19.62
C ASN A 330 35.80 -10.61 18.63
N LEU A 331 34.55 -10.28 18.31
CA LEU A 331 33.75 -10.98 17.32
C LEU A 331 33.58 -10.12 16.07
N LEU A 332 33.61 -10.79 14.92
CA LEU A 332 33.21 -10.27 13.63
C LEU A 332 31.95 -11.00 13.20
N ILE A 333 30.88 -10.24 13.00
CA ILE A 333 29.58 -10.76 12.54
C ILE A 333 29.30 -10.19 11.16
N GLY A 334 29.17 -11.07 10.17
CA GLY A 334 28.71 -10.74 8.84
C GLY A 334 27.18 -10.75 8.78
N THR A 335 26.57 -9.76 8.12
CA THR A 335 25.10 -9.66 7.99
C THR A 335 24.63 -9.81 6.55
N ILE A 336 23.36 -10.19 6.37
CA ILE A 336 22.75 -10.31 5.04
C ILE A 336 22.73 -9.00 4.23
N ARG A 337 22.88 -7.84 4.88
CA ARG A 337 22.97 -6.53 4.22
C ARG A 337 24.38 -6.19 3.71
N GLY A 338 25.33 -7.13 3.82
CA GLY A 338 26.72 -6.90 3.44
C GLY A 338 27.48 -6.01 4.42
N SER A 339 27.07 -5.95 5.68
CA SER A 339 27.85 -5.29 6.73
C SER A 339 28.66 -6.31 7.54
N VAL A 340 29.86 -5.92 7.92
CA VAL A 340 30.73 -6.65 8.84
C VAL A 340 30.85 -5.83 10.12
N ASN A 341 30.36 -6.40 11.22
CA ASN A 341 30.23 -5.74 12.51
C ASN A 341 31.28 -6.28 13.49
N VAL A 342 32.03 -5.38 14.14
CA VAL A 342 33.02 -5.71 15.17
C VAL A 342 32.39 -5.51 16.54
N TYR A 343 32.27 -6.59 17.30
CA TYR A 343 31.80 -6.56 18.68
C TYR A 343 32.95 -6.78 19.66
N SER A 344 33.02 -5.91 20.66
CA SER A 344 33.86 -6.06 21.85
C SER A 344 32.93 -6.23 23.04
N ASP A 345 32.84 -7.44 23.57
CA ASP A 345 31.80 -7.77 24.55
C ASP A 345 30.39 -7.38 24.02
N MET A 346 29.57 -6.66 24.80
CA MET A 346 28.24 -6.26 24.35
C MET A 346 28.22 -5.04 23.41
N SER A 347 29.33 -4.29 23.24
CA SER A 347 29.37 -3.07 22.42
C SER A 347 29.68 -3.36 20.95
N LEU A 348 28.97 -2.66 20.05
CA LEU A 348 29.34 -2.60 18.63
C LEU A 348 30.38 -1.50 18.48
N GLU A 349 31.64 -1.86 18.28
CA GLU A 349 32.76 -0.92 18.18
C GLU A 349 32.95 -0.39 16.75
N TRP A 350 32.64 -1.22 15.76
CA TRP A 350 32.79 -0.84 14.36
C TRP A 350 31.78 -1.54 13.47
N SER A 351 31.35 -0.88 12.39
CA SER A 351 30.56 -1.50 11.33
C SER A 351 31.09 -1.02 9.98
N ALA A 352 31.40 -1.96 9.10
CA ALA A 352 31.96 -1.68 7.79
C ALA A 352 31.16 -2.39 6.69
N LYS A 353 30.80 -1.67 5.63
CA LYS A 353 30.04 -2.24 4.50
C LYS A 353 30.97 -2.82 3.44
N MET A 354 30.70 -4.04 2.98
CA MET A 354 31.40 -4.70 1.88
C MET A 354 31.19 -3.98 0.55
N SER A 355 32.15 -4.14 -0.36
CA SER A 355 32.11 -3.60 -1.73
C SER A 355 31.12 -4.35 -2.63
N SER A 356 30.93 -5.65 -2.42
CA SER A 356 30.00 -6.52 -3.16
C SER A 356 29.51 -7.69 -2.30
N GLY A 357 28.28 -8.15 -2.57
CA GLY A 357 27.64 -9.28 -1.89
C GLY A 357 27.47 -9.13 -0.37
N ALA A 358 27.01 -10.23 0.25
CA ALA A 358 27.02 -10.40 1.71
C ALA A 358 28.14 -11.35 2.14
N PRO A 359 28.73 -11.20 3.34
CA PRO A 359 29.78 -12.09 3.83
C PRO A 359 29.22 -13.48 4.16
N GLN A 360 29.66 -14.48 3.40
CA GLN A 360 29.36 -15.89 3.67
C GLN A 360 30.37 -16.51 4.63
N CYS A 361 31.65 -16.18 4.51
CA CYS A 361 32.70 -16.59 5.46
C CYS A 361 33.62 -15.41 5.76
N LEU A 362 34.10 -15.34 7.00
CA LEU A 362 35.06 -14.36 7.48
C LEU A 362 36.15 -15.07 8.27
N VAL A 363 37.41 -14.69 8.05
CA VAL A 363 38.56 -15.17 8.82
C VAL A 363 39.50 -13.99 9.04
N VAL A 364 40.01 -13.82 10.26
CA VAL A 364 41.06 -12.82 10.53
C VAL A 364 42.41 -13.52 10.53
N SER A 365 43.37 -13.00 9.76
CA SER A 365 44.69 -13.60 9.69
C SER A 365 45.80 -12.58 9.42
N GLU A 366 47.04 -13.02 9.61
CA GLU A 366 48.22 -12.33 9.13
C GLU A 366 48.44 -12.65 7.65
N LEU A 367 48.41 -11.60 6.83
CA LEU A 367 48.72 -11.66 5.40
C LEU A 367 49.60 -10.45 5.05
N PHE A 368 50.46 -10.56 4.06
CA PHE A 368 51.41 -9.48 3.70
C PHE A 368 52.25 -8.99 4.91
N LYS A 369 52.58 -9.88 5.85
CA LYS A 369 53.32 -9.57 7.09
C LYS A 369 52.64 -8.50 7.96
N THR A 370 51.32 -8.38 7.83
CA THR A 370 50.49 -7.45 8.58
C THR A 370 49.36 -8.22 9.24
N ASN A 371 49.25 -8.07 10.57
CA ASN A 371 48.21 -8.71 11.36
C ASN A 371 46.85 -8.02 11.18
N GLY A 372 45.78 -8.80 11.27
CA GLY A 372 44.41 -8.27 11.37
C GLY A 372 43.72 -8.00 10.04
N PHE A 373 44.21 -8.56 8.93
CA PHE A 373 43.45 -8.57 7.69
C PHE A 373 42.22 -9.48 7.83
N ILE A 374 41.10 -9.03 7.29
CA ILE A 374 39.84 -9.78 7.25
C ILE A 374 39.76 -10.44 5.88
N VAL A 375 39.93 -11.75 5.81
CA VAL A 375 39.68 -12.51 4.58
C VAL A 375 38.19 -12.82 4.52
N SER A 376 37.53 -12.39 3.45
CA SER A 376 36.11 -12.60 3.24
C SER A 376 35.84 -13.42 1.98
N LEU A 377 34.80 -14.25 2.04
CA LEU A 377 34.15 -14.84 0.90
C LEU A 377 32.72 -14.30 0.86
N SER A 378 32.34 -13.64 -0.24
CA SER A 378 31.00 -13.12 -0.42
C SER A 378 30.06 -14.15 -1.07
N THR A 379 28.76 -13.94 -0.89
CA THR A 379 27.69 -14.71 -1.56
C THR A 379 27.76 -14.67 -3.09
N ASP A 380 28.44 -13.67 -3.66
CA ASP A 380 28.58 -13.51 -5.11
C ASP A 380 29.84 -14.25 -5.65
N GLY A 381 30.56 -14.96 -4.79
CA GLY A 381 31.80 -15.68 -5.12
C GLY A 381 33.05 -14.80 -5.15
N VAL A 382 33.02 -13.62 -4.52
CA VAL A 382 34.20 -12.74 -4.41
C VAL A 382 34.99 -13.11 -3.16
N VAL A 383 36.28 -13.40 -3.35
CA VAL A 383 37.23 -13.65 -2.27
C VAL A 383 38.11 -12.42 -2.14
N ALA A 384 38.15 -11.82 -0.97
CA ALA A 384 38.92 -10.60 -0.74
C ALA A 384 39.73 -10.64 0.55
N VAL A 385 40.89 -9.98 0.52
CA VAL A 385 41.66 -9.61 1.71
C VAL A 385 41.31 -8.17 2.03
N ASN A 386 40.67 -7.95 3.17
CA ASN A 386 40.04 -6.69 3.51
C ASN A 386 40.63 -6.00 4.73
N TYR A 387 40.51 -4.67 4.75
CA TYR A 387 40.80 -3.84 5.91
C TYR A 387 39.68 -2.82 6.17
N LEU A 388 39.59 -2.32 7.40
CA LEU A 388 38.59 -1.34 7.81
C LEU A 388 38.98 0.05 7.31
N GLY A 389 38.14 0.69 6.50
CA GLY A 389 38.36 2.06 6.04
C GLY A 389 38.02 3.08 7.11
N THR A 390 38.96 3.96 7.45
CA THR A 390 38.89 4.91 8.55
C THR A 390 38.86 6.37 8.12
N ASP A 391 39.02 6.67 6.82
CA ASP A 391 39.15 8.06 6.36
C ASP A 391 37.78 8.68 6.14
N PRO A 392 37.38 9.71 6.91
CA PRO A 392 36.12 10.42 6.66
C PRO A 392 36.13 11.06 5.26
N GLU A 393 34.96 11.14 4.63
CA GLU A 393 34.78 11.99 3.46
C GLU A 393 34.90 13.46 3.90
N GLU A 394 36.10 14.04 3.79
CA GLU A 394 36.21 15.48 3.64
C GLU A 394 35.56 15.82 2.31
N ASN A 395 34.45 16.56 2.34
CA ASN A 395 33.87 17.15 1.15
C ASN A 395 34.58 18.51 0.91
N PRO A 396 35.65 18.63 0.11
CA PRO A 396 35.71 19.79 -0.73
C PRO A 396 34.59 19.62 -1.74
N ILE A 397 33.65 20.55 -1.74
CA ILE A 397 32.81 20.82 -2.91
C ILE A 397 33.81 20.92 -4.07
N GLN A 398 33.89 19.89 -4.91
CA GLN A 398 34.64 20.01 -6.14
C GLN A 398 33.95 21.15 -6.88
N PRO A 399 34.63 22.26 -7.20
CA PRO A 399 34.01 23.27 -8.03
C PRO A 399 33.60 22.56 -9.31
N LEU A 400 32.29 22.45 -9.52
CA LEU A 400 31.74 22.05 -10.80
C LEU A 400 32.43 22.92 -11.84
N GLU A 401 33.12 22.31 -12.80
CA GLU A 401 33.54 23.04 -13.99
C GLU A 401 32.27 23.67 -14.57
N SER A 402 32.19 24.99 -14.47
CA SER A 402 31.04 25.77 -14.85
C SER A 402 30.80 25.62 -16.35
N ARG A 403 29.73 24.92 -16.75
CA ARG A 403 29.18 25.05 -18.10
C ARG A 403 28.47 26.40 -18.18
N GLU A 404 29.21 27.47 -18.44
CA GLU A 404 28.70 28.85 -18.57
C GLU A 404 27.52 28.97 -19.55
N THR A 405 27.38 28.03 -20.49
CA THR A 405 26.28 27.96 -21.45
C THR A 405 24.89 27.74 -20.83
N GLU A 406 24.77 27.11 -19.64
CA GLU A 406 23.45 26.83 -19.02
C GLU A 406 22.85 28.05 -18.28
N TYR A 407 23.66 29.01 -17.82
CA TYR A 407 23.16 30.16 -17.04
C TYR A 407 22.39 31.19 -17.87
N ALA A 408 22.83 31.45 -19.11
CA ALA A 408 22.15 32.41 -19.99
C ALA A 408 20.77 31.89 -20.43
N GLU A 409 20.67 30.59 -20.73
CA GLU A 409 19.40 29.94 -21.05
C GLU A 409 18.45 29.97 -19.84
N MET A 410 18.97 29.66 -18.64
CA MET A 410 18.18 29.69 -17.40
C MET A 410 17.70 31.09 -17.03
N GLU A 411 18.51 32.13 -17.23
CA GLU A 411 18.10 33.52 -17.00
C GLU A 411 17.04 33.99 -18.02
N SER A 412 17.16 33.54 -19.28
CA SER A 412 16.18 33.84 -20.32
C SER A 412 14.81 33.22 -20.01
N GLU A 413 14.78 31.96 -19.56
CA GLU A 413 13.53 31.30 -19.13
C GLU A 413 12.97 31.92 -17.86
N LEU A 414 13.81 32.28 -16.87
CA LEU A 414 13.35 32.97 -15.66
C LEU A 414 12.65 34.30 -15.99
N ARG A 415 13.22 35.10 -16.90
CA ARG A 415 12.59 36.35 -17.35
C ARG A 415 11.28 36.09 -18.09
N ARG A 416 11.22 35.03 -18.91
CA ARG A 416 10.01 34.62 -19.64
C ARG A 416 8.88 34.23 -18.67
N VAL A 417 9.18 33.40 -17.68
CA VAL A 417 8.23 32.97 -16.65
C VAL A 417 7.77 34.15 -15.78
N GLN A 418 8.69 35.02 -15.34
CA GLN A 418 8.33 36.22 -14.57
C GLN A 418 7.44 37.19 -15.36
N HIS A 419 7.65 37.30 -16.68
CA HIS A 419 6.78 38.08 -17.55
C HIS A 419 5.37 37.47 -17.66
N ALA A 420 5.26 36.15 -17.81
CA ALA A 420 3.98 35.44 -17.82
C ALA A 420 3.22 35.61 -16.49
N ILE A 421 3.91 35.53 -15.34
CA ILE A 421 3.31 35.78 -14.02
C ILE A 421 2.79 37.22 -13.90
N LYS A 422 3.55 38.22 -14.36
CA LYS A 422 3.12 39.63 -14.35
C LYS A 422 1.91 39.87 -15.27
N GLN A 423 1.83 39.19 -16.41
CA GLN A 423 0.68 39.28 -17.30
C GLN A 423 -0.57 38.63 -16.69
N ALA A 424 -0.43 37.47 -16.03
CA ALA A 424 -1.54 36.81 -15.34
C ALA A 424 -2.06 37.64 -14.15
N SER A 425 -1.18 38.26 -13.37
CA SER A 425 -1.54 39.10 -12.22
C SER A 425 -2.16 40.45 -12.61
N ASN A 426 -1.76 41.06 -13.73
CA ASN A 426 -2.34 42.34 -14.19
C ASN A 426 -3.77 42.21 -14.75
N ASN A 427 -4.25 41.02 -15.06
CA ASN A 427 -5.63 40.80 -15.51
C ASN A 427 -6.67 40.80 -14.38
N GLU A 428 -6.28 40.91 -13.11
CA GLU A 428 -7.22 40.98 -11.97
C GLU A 428 -7.92 42.34 -11.82
N THR A 429 -7.50 43.39 -12.54
CA THR A 429 -8.05 44.76 -12.39
C THR A 429 -8.73 45.34 -13.63
N VAL A 430 -8.92 44.54 -14.69
CA VAL A 430 -9.75 44.95 -15.83
C VAL A 430 -11.19 44.53 -15.56
N SER A 431 -12.06 45.54 -15.45
CA SER A 431 -13.53 45.45 -15.44
C SER A 431 -14.05 44.21 -16.20
N VAL A 432 -14.93 43.47 -15.53
CA VAL A 432 -15.70 42.27 -15.96
C VAL A 432 -16.60 42.55 -17.18
N LYS A 433 -16.04 43.08 -18.27
CA LYS A 433 -16.76 43.36 -19.52
C LYS A 433 -16.16 42.68 -20.75
N ASN A 434 -15.01 42.02 -20.61
CA ASN A 434 -14.52 41.09 -21.61
C ASN A 434 -14.61 39.69 -21.00
N GLU A 435 -15.66 38.96 -21.39
CA GLU A 435 -15.66 37.51 -21.33
C GLU A 435 -14.32 37.05 -21.93
N VAL A 436 -13.44 36.45 -21.12
CA VAL A 436 -12.35 35.66 -21.66
C VAL A 436 -13.04 34.46 -22.29
N HIS A 437 -13.44 34.61 -23.55
CA HIS A 437 -13.73 33.48 -24.43
C HIS A 437 -12.41 32.71 -24.54
N VAL A 438 -12.17 31.79 -23.60
CA VAL A 438 -11.40 30.60 -23.91
C VAL A 438 -12.17 29.98 -25.07
N GLU A 439 -11.65 30.09 -26.29
CA GLU A 439 -12.28 29.49 -27.47
C GLU A 439 -12.49 28.01 -27.16
N THR A 440 -13.75 27.65 -26.88
CA THR A 440 -14.11 26.31 -26.47
C THR A 440 -13.82 25.38 -27.64
N THR A 441 -12.73 24.62 -27.55
CA THR A 441 -12.28 23.72 -28.63
C THR A 441 -13.32 22.63 -28.92
N VAL A 442 -14.18 22.35 -27.94
CA VAL A 442 -15.29 21.41 -28.06
C VAL A 442 -16.62 22.14 -27.92
N HIS A 443 -17.46 22.05 -28.95
CA HIS A 443 -18.85 22.49 -28.89
C HIS A 443 -19.77 21.30 -28.58
N ALA A 444 -20.60 21.45 -27.54
CA ALA A 444 -21.59 20.46 -27.15
C ALA A 444 -23.00 20.98 -27.50
N SER A 445 -23.79 20.15 -28.19
CA SER A 445 -25.17 20.50 -28.54
C SER A 445 -26.07 19.28 -28.52
N TRP A 446 -27.27 19.42 -27.97
CA TRP A 446 -28.27 18.36 -27.95
C TRP A 446 -29.11 18.36 -29.23
N GLY A 447 -29.40 17.17 -29.75
CA GLY A 447 -30.45 16.97 -30.74
C GLY A 447 -31.84 17.05 -30.11
N SER A 448 -32.85 17.39 -30.91
CA SER A 448 -34.24 17.44 -30.46
C SER A 448 -34.67 16.10 -29.83
N PRO A 449 -35.26 16.11 -28.61
CA PRO A 449 -35.70 14.88 -27.97
C PRO A 449 -36.81 14.18 -28.77
N THR A 450 -36.68 12.87 -28.94
CA THR A 450 -37.65 12.03 -29.66
C THR A 450 -38.19 10.93 -28.75
N ALA A 451 -39.51 10.75 -28.72
CA ALA A 451 -40.16 9.66 -27.99
C ALA A 451 -39.93 8.32 -28.69
N ILE A 452 -39.63 7.26 -27.93
CA ILE A 452 -39.51 5.90 -28.49
C ILE A 452 -40.93 5.35 -28.72
N THR A 453 -41.26 5.01 -29.96
CA THR A 453 -42.59 4.50 -30.35
C THR A 453 -42.75 2.99 -30.11
N GLU A 454 -41.66 2.28 -29.82
CA GLU A 454 -41.64 0.83 -29.60
C GLU A 454 -41.82 0.48 -28.11
N GLY A 455 -43.07 0.19 -27.71
CA GLY A 455 -43.39 -0.70 -26.57
C GLY A 455 -43.15 -0.21 -25.14
N GLN A 456 -42.54 0.95 -24.89
CA GLN A 456 -42.38 1.53 -23.55
C GLN A 456 -42.87 2.98 -23.50
N GLU A 457 -44.13 3.19 -23.13
CA GLU A 457 -44.66 4.53 -22.81
C GLU A 457 -43.78 5.21 -21.76
N GLY A 458 -43.40 6.48 -21.94
CA GLY A 458 -42.64 7.24 -20.94
C GLY A 458 -41.11 7.16 -21.02
N THR A 459 -40.56 6.89 -22.22
CA THR A 459 -39.11 6.98 -22.50
C THR A 459 -38.81 7.94 -23.66
N THR A 460 -37.84 8.82 -23.47
CA THR A 460 -37.39 9.80 -24.47
C THR A 460 -35.90 9.61 -24.75
N VAL A 461 -35.49 9.70 -26.01
CA VAL A 461 -34.06 9.73 -26.39
C VAL A 461 -33.69 11.13 -26.84
N SER A 462 -32.54 11.63 -26.37
CA SER A 462 -31.87 12.78 -26.98
C SER A 462 -30.40 12.44 -27.20
N THR A 463 -29.86 12.93 -28.32
CA THR A 463 -28.48 12.63 -28.72
C THR A 463 -27.62 13.85 -28.48
N LEU A 464 -26.60 13.71 -27.63
CA LEU A 464 -25.58 14.74 -27.43
C LEU A 464 -24.57 14.66 -28.56
N THR A 465 -24.41 15.75 -29.30
CA THR A 465 -23.37 15.92 -30.31
C THR A 465 -22.21 16.69 -29.71
N LEU A 466 -21.01 16.10 -29.77
CA LEU A 466 -19.75 16.73 -29.43
C LEU A 466 -18.96 16.96 -30.72
N ARG A 467 -18.61 18.22 -30.99
CA ARG A 467 -17.82 18.60 -32.14
C ARG A 467 -16.49 19.19 -31.67
N ASN A 468 -15.39 18.63 -32.15
CA ASN A 468 -14.05 19.18 -31.96
C ASN A 468 -13.77 20.18 -33.09
N ASP A 469 -13.66 21.46 -32.77
CA ASP A 469 -13.34 22.51 -33.74
C ASP A 469 -11.83 22.76 -33.89
N SER A 470 -10.96 21.99 -33.21
CA SER A 470 -9.52 22.03 -33.48
C SER A 470 -9.21 21.46 -34.86
N LYS A 471 -8.38 22.20 -35.61
CA LYS A 471 -7.93 21.85 -36.97
C LYS A 471 -6.84 20.78 -36.99
N LYS A 472 -6.16 20.53 -35.87
CA LYS A 472 -4.98 19.63 -35.81
C LYS A 472 -4.94 18.73 -34.59
N ASP A 473 -5.59 19.09 -33.50
CA ASP A 473 -5.43 18.38 -32.24
C ASP A 473 -6.50 17.30 -32.07
N ILE A 474 -6.04 16.08 -31.79
CA ILE A 474 -6.89 15.00 -31.32
C ILE A 474 -7.10 15.24 -29.82
N LEU A 475 -8.35 15.38 -29.40
CA LEU A 475 -8.66 15.47 -27.98
C LEU A 475 -8.40 14.12 -27.33
N GLY A 476 -7.77 14.15 -26.16
CA GLY A 476 -7.60 12.98 -25.30
C GLY A 476 -8.91 12.53 -24.67
N GLU A 477 -8.84 12.01 -23.45
CA GLU A 477 -10.03 11.51 -22.76
C GLU A 477 -11.06 12.63 -22.51
N VAL A 478 -12.29 12.44 -23.01
CA VAL A 478 -13.42 13.37 -22.81
C VAL A 478 -14.44 12.69 -21.92
N THR A 479 -14.74 13.31 -20.77
CA THR A 479 -15.74 12.82 -19.82
C THR A 479 -17.01 13.65 -19.94
N VAL A 480 -18.14 12.99 -20.17
CA VAL A 480 -19.48 13.59 -20.23
C VAL A 480 -20.26 13.16 -18.99
N ILE A 481 -20.78 14.12 -18.23
CA ILE A 481 -21.65 13.91 -17.07
C ILE A 481 -23.00 14.55 -17.37
N VAL A 482 -24.09 13.77 -17.29
CA VAL A 482 -25.45 14.23 -17.55
C VAL A 482 -26.20 14.36 -16.22
N LYS A 483 -26.51 15.60 -15.82
CA LYS A 483 -27.33 15.91 -14.63
C LYS A 483 -28.79 16.06 -15.04
N VAL A 484 -29.64 15.28 -14.40
CA VAL A 484 -31.12 15.31 -14.52
C VAL A 484 -31.73 15.56 -13.14
N VAL A 485 -32.98 15.99 -13.10
CA VAL A 485 -33.72 16.21 -11.84
C VAL A 485 -34.72 15.08 -11.62
N GLU A 486 -34.73 14.50 -10.43
CA GLU A 486 -35.71 13.46 -10.05
C GLU A 486 -37.15 13.98 -10.24
N PRO A 487 -38.09 13.15 -10.73
CA PRO A 487 -38.03 11.69 -10.89
C PRO A 487 -37.43 11.20 -12.21
N ILE A 488 -36.92 12.10 -13.08
CA ILE A 488 -36.34 11.70 -14.36
C ILE A 488 -35.01 10.99 -14.10
N LYS A 489 -34.86 9.78 -14.64
CA LYS A 489 -33.60 9.02 -14.60
C LYS A 489 -33.03 8.93 -16.01
N VAL A 490 -31.70 8.89 -16.10
CA VAL A 490 -30.95 8.67 -17.34
C VAL A 490 -30.29 7.30 -17.28
N ASN A 491 -30.30 6.57 -18.40
CA ASN A 491 -29.73 5.22 -18.49
C ASN A 491 -28.22 5.18 -18.16
N VAL A 492 -27.49 6.23 -18.54
CA VAL A 492 -26.05 6.37 -18.33
C VAL A 492 -25.78 7.81 -17.86
N GLN A 493 -25.39 7.98 -16.59
CA GLN A 493 -25.09 9.31 -16.03
C GLN A 493 -23.71 9.84 -16.46
N GLN A 494 -22.75 8.94 -16.71
CA GLN A 494 -21.39 9.29 -17.11
C GLN A 494 -20.95 8.47 -18.31
N SER A 495 -20.36 9.12 -19.31
CA SER A 495 -19.77 8.49 -20.49
C SER A 495 -18.36 9.01 -20.71
N ILE A 496 -17.40 8.11 -20.93
CA ILE A 496 -15.99 8.44 -21.16
C ILE A 496 -15.66 8.07 -22.61
N LEU A 497 -15.18 9.05 -23.37
CA LEU A 497 -14.67 8.88 -24.72
C LEU A 497 -13.14 8.91 -24.69
N LYS A 498 -12.50 7.96 -25.38
CA LYS A 498 -11.03 7.88 -25.44
C LYS A 498 -10.39 9.02 -26.24
N GLY A 499 -11.15 9.66 -27.11
CA GLY A 499 -10.72 10.81 -27.88
C GLY A 499 -11.70 11.19 -28.98
N ILE A 500 -11.65 12.47 -29.38
CA ILE A 500 -12.41 13.00 -30.51
C ILE A 500 -11.39 13.53 -31.53
N PRO A 501 -11.38 13.02 -32.78
CA PRO A 501 -10.43 13.47 -33.79
C PRO A 501 -10.61 14.96 -34.11
N ALA A 502 -9.58 15.59 -34.69
CA ALA A 502 -9.63 16.96 -35.17
C ALA A 502 -10.74 17.13 -36.22
N GLU A 503 -11.52 18.20 -36.11
CA GLU A 503 -12.76 18.44 -36.90
C GLU A 503 -13.79 17.28 -36.82
N GLY A 504 -13.63 16.40 -35.82
CA GLY A 504 -14.44 15.22 -35.61
C GLY A 504 -15.74 15.52 -34.90
N MET A 505 -16.75 14.70 -35.17
CA MET A 505 -18.06 14.76 -34.53
C MET A 505 -18.38 13.40 -33.92
N THR A 506 -18.73 13.39 -32.64
CA THR A 506 -19.16 12.20 -31.91
C THR A 506 -20.58 12.41 -31.39
N GLN A 507 -21.43 11.41 -31.58
CA GLN A 507 -22.82 11.44 -31.13
C GLN A 507 -23.04 10.38 -30.06
N ILE A 508 -23.58 10.79 -28.92
CA ILE A 508 -23.86 9.91 -27.77
C ILE A 508 -25.36 9.95 -27.48
N PRO A 509 -26.10 8.86 -27.70
CA PRO A 509 -27.52 8.80 -27.37
C PRO A 509 -27.74 8.56 -25.87
N PHE A 510 -28.52 9.42 -25.22
CA PHE A 510 -28.97 9.24 -23.85
C PHE A 510 -30.46 8.94 -23.82
N ARG A 511 -30.86 7.96 -23.00
CA ARG A 511 -32.26 7.57 -22.79
C ARG A 511 -32.72 8.05 -21.43
N PHE A 512 -33.83 8.77 -21.41
CA PHE A 512 -34.46 9.34 -20.23
C PHE A 512 -35.80 8.66 -19.98
N ASN A 513 -36.06 8.28 -18.73
CA ASN A 513 -37.33 7.70 -18.30
C ASN A 513 -37.83 8.37 -17.02
N ALA A 514 -39.13 8.30 -16.78
CA ALA A 514 -39.76 8.79 -15.55
C ALA A 514 -40.78 7.78 -14.96
N LEU A 515 -40.63 6.51 -15.32
CA LEU A 515 -41.61 5.44 -15.04
C LEU A 515 -41.55 4.87 -13.62
N ASP A 516 -40.51 5.19 -12.84
CA ASP A 516 -40.37 4.65 -11.48
C ASP A 516 -41.16 5.51 -10.48
N VAL A 517 -42.45 5.17 -10.33
CA VAL A 517 -43.42 5.91 -9.52
C VAL A 517 -43.27 5.67 -8.01
N LYS A 518 -42.44 4.70 -7.59
CA LYS A 518 -42.36 4.25 -6.18
C LYS A 518 -42.08 5.37 -5.19
N ASP A 519 -41.25 6.33 -5.60
CA ASP A 519 -40.77 7.39 -4.74
C ASP A 519 -41.73 8.58 -4.64
N MET A 520 -42.78 8.64 -5.49
CA MET A 520 -43.82 9.68 -5.49
C MET A 520 -43.28 11.14 -5.52
N ILE A 521 -42.10 11.34 -6.11
CA ILE A 521 -41.45 12.65 -6.23
C ILE A 521 -42.09 13.45 -7.37
N ILE A 522 -42.48 14.70 -7.09
CA ILE A 522 -43.04 15.60 -8.11
C ILE A 522 -41.94 16.12 -9.05
N PRO A 523 -42.14 16.14 -10.38
CA PRO A 523 -41.16 16.69 -11.31
C PRO A 523 -41.04 18.22 -11.19
N SER A 524 -39.85 18.71 -10.79
CA SER A 524 -39.59 20.15 -10.63
C SER A 524 -38.87 20.81 -11.82
N SER A 525 -38.28 20.01 -12.73
CA SER A 525 -37.65 20.49 -13.95
C SER A 525 -37.65 19.42 -15.05
N LEU A 526 -37.72 19.86 -16.31
CA LEU A 526 -37.51 19.02 -17.50
C LEU A 526 -36.13 19.24 -18.13
N ASP A 527 -35.32 20.13 -17.55
CA ASP A 527 -34.03 20.52 -18.11
C ASP A 527 -32.97 19.48 -17.76
N VAL A 528 -32.19 19.11 -18.76
CA VAL A 528 -31.06 18.17 -18.68
C VAL A 528 -29.80 18.95 -19.00
N ASN A 529 -28.79 18.85 -18.13
CA ASN A 529 -27.51 19.52 -18.33
C ASN A 529 -26.41 18.48 -18.57
N ALA A 530 -25.77 18.52 -19.75
CA ALA A 530 -24.54 17.79 -20.01
C ALA A 530 -23.34 18.68 -19.70
N MET A 531 -22.50 18.23 -18.77
CA MET A 531 -21.19 18.81 -18.50
C MET A 531 -20.13 17.95 -19.17
N VAL A 532 -19.30 18.56 -20.02
CA VAL A 532 -18.26 17.88 -20.79
C VAL A 532 -16.91 18.41 -20.33
N MET A 533 -16.09 17.53 -19.77
CA MET A 533 -14.76 17.82 -19.28
C MET A 533 -13.74 17.19 -20.22
N TYR A 534 -12.73 17.95 -20.62
CA TYR A 534 -11.67 17.49 -21.52
C TYR A 534 -10.36 18.20 -21.23
N THR A 535 -9.25 17.61 -21.63
CA THR A 535 -7.93 18.28 -21.62
C THR A 535 -7.64 18.80 -23.03
N ASN A 536 -7.30 20.08 -23.13
CA ASN A 536 -6.90 20.69 -24.40
C ASN A 536 -5.46 20.25 -24.79
N ALA A 537 -4.99 20.65 -25.97
CA ALA A 537 -3.65 20.32 -26.46
C ALA A 537 -2.50 20.89 -25.59
N GLU A 538 -2.79 21.89 -24.77
CA GLU A 538 -1.84 22.52 -23.85
C GLU A 538 -1.81 21.82 -22.47
N GLY A 539 -2.59 20.75 -22.28
CA GLY A 539 -2.68 20.01 -21.02
C GLY A 539 -3.56 20.68 -19.95
N VAL A 540 -4.34 21.69 -20.32
CA VAL A 540 -5.26 22.40 -19.43
C VAL A 540 -6.63 21.71 -19.44
N SER A 541 -7.17 21.46 -18.25
CA SER A 541 -8.54 20.94 -18.09
C SER A 541 -9.57 22.02 -18.41
N CYS A 542 -10.41 21.76 -19.40
CA CYS A 542 -11.48 22.64 -19.84
C CYS A 542 -12.85 21.97 -19.62
N THR A 543 -13.89 22.79 -19.43
CA THR A 543 -15.26 22.34 -19.27
C THR A 543 -16.19 23.11 -20.21
N THR A 544 -17.10 22.41 -20.88
CA THR A 544 -18.20 23.00 -21.65
C THR A 544 -19.53 22.40 -21.20
N ASN A 545 -20.64 23.12 -21.35
CA ASN A 545 -21.96 22.67 -20.95
C ASN A 545 -22.99 22.79 -22.07
N ALA A 546 -24.00 21.92 -22.05
CA ALA A 546 -25.12 21.96 -22.98
C ALA A 546 -26.41 21.57 -22.26
N ILE A 547 -27.45 22.40 -22.40
CA ILE A 547 -28.74 22.17 -21.77
C ILE A 547 -29.79 21.84 -22.84
N VAL A 548 -30.63 20.85 -22.56
CA VAL A 548 -31.82 20.53 -23.37
C VAL A 548 -33.01 20.31 -22.47
N ARG A 549 -34.19 20.70 -22.92
CA ARG A 549 -35.45 20.45 -22.21
C ARG A 549 -36.13 19.21 -22.76
N LEU A 550 -36.52 18.29 -21.89
CA LEU A 550 -37.25 17.07 -22.25
C LEU A 550 -38.74 17.36 -22.52
N PRO A 551 -39.44 16.50 -23.29
CA PRO A 551 -40.86 16.66 -23.56
C PRO A 551 -41.71 16.57 -22.29
N PHE A 552 -42.73 17.42 -22.19
CA PHE A 552 -43.66 17.43 -21.06
C PHE A 552 -44.40 16.10 -20.87
N SER A 553 -44.67 15.38 -21.97
CA SER A 553 -45.28 14.04 -21.97
C SER A 553 -44.46 12.94 -21.29
N LEU A 554 -43.18 13.20 -20.98
CA LEU A 554 -42.35 12.27 -20.21
C LEU A 554 -42.86 12.12 -18.77
N VAL A 555 -43.36 13.21 -18.17
CA VAL A 555 -43.70 13.27 -16.74
C VAL A 555 -45.18 13.59 -16.45
N ALA A 556 -45.96 13.91 -17.48
CA ALA A 556 -47.38 14.25 -17.36
C ALA A 556 -48.21 13.53 -18.43
N ARG A 557 -49.44 13.13 -18.08
CA ARG A 557 -50.39 12.48 -19.00
C ARG A 557 -51.76 13.16 -18.93
N PRO A 558 -52.49 13.28 -20.05
CA PRO A 558 -53.86 13.81 -20.04
C PRO A 558 -54.80 12.95 -19.19
N SER A 559 -55.68 13.59 -18.44
CA SER A 559 -56.65 12.95 -17.53
C SER A 559 -58.02 13.62 -17.66
N PRO A 560 -59.14 12.93 -17.32
CA PRO A 560 -60.46 13.55 -17.30
C PRO A 560 -60.48 14.85 -16.47
N PRO A 561 -61.29 15.86 -16.87
CA PRO A 561 -61.36 17.14 -16.16
C PRO A 561 -61.65 17.01 -14.66
N VAL A 562 -60.69 17.41 -13.83
CA VAL A 562 -60.84 17.44 -12.36
C VAL A 562 -61.32 18.82 -11.93
N LYS A 563 -62.44 18.89 -11.20
CA LYS A 563 -62.98 20.13 -10.64
C LYS A 563 -62.64 20.22 -9.15
N ASN A 564 -61.37 20.49 -8.82
CA ASN A 564 -60.92 20.65 -7.45
C ASN A 564 -59.97 21.86 -7.30
N PRO A 565 -60.51 23.09 -7.13
CA PRO A 565 -59.70 24.30 -7.15
C PRO A 565 -59.18 24.68 -5.76
N TYR A 566 -58.32 23.87 -5.14
CA TYR A 566 -57.73 24.23 -3.84
C TYR A 566 -56.68 25.33 -4.01
N PHE A 567 -55.78 25.17 -4.99
CA PHE A 567 -54.84 26.21 -5.41
C PHE A 567 -55.18 26.68 -6.82
N VAL A 568 -55.18 28.01 -7.01
CA VAL A 568 -55.54 28.63 -8.29
C VAL A 568 -54.54 29.71 -8.65
N MET A 569 -54.15 29.76 -9.91
CA MET A 569 -53.31 30.78 -10.51
C MET A 569 -53.91 31.19 -11.86
N GLN A 570 -53.98 32.48 -12.14
CA GLN A 570 -54.42 32.98 -13.44
C GLN A 570 -53.26 33.64 -14.19
N LEU A 571 -53.09 33.25 -15.46
CA LEU A 571 -52.15 33.83 -16.41
C LEU A 571 -52.94 34.48 -17.54
N ASN A 572 -52.76 35.79 -17.76
CA ASN A 572 -53.42 36.53 -18.83
C ASN A 572 -52.41 36.97 -19.87
N THR A 573 -52.84 37.03 -21.13
CA THR A 573 -52.08 37.65 -22.22
C THR A 573 -52.76 38.95 -22.67
N ASP A 574 -52.02 39.84 -23.33
CA ASP A 574 -52.52 41.06 -23.96
C ASP A 574 -53.29 40.82 -25.28
N LYS A 575 -53.33 39.58 -25.79
CA LYS A 575 -54.03 39.21 -27.03
C LYS A 575 -55.53 39.00 -26.82
N GLU A 576 -56.34 39.36 -27.81
CA GLU A 576 -57.81 39.29 -27.72
C GLU A 576 -58.37 37.86 -27.84
N LYS A 577 -57.84 37.04 -28.77
CA LYS A 577 -58.33 35.68 -29.02
C LYS A 577 -57.39 34.66 -28.37
N PRO A 578 -57.86 33.76 -27.48
CA PRO A 578 -57.04 32.69 -26.93
C PRO A 578 -56.71 31.62 -27.99
N PRO A 579 -55.54 30.94 -27.89
CA PRO A 579 -55.23 29.79 -28.72
C PRO A 579 -55.98 28.56 -28.21
N SER A 580 -56.26 27.61 -29.11
CA SER A 580 -56.86 26.34 -28.69
C SER A 580 -55.84 25.53 -27.89
N LEU A 581 -56.25 24.93 -26.77
CA LEU A 581 -55.37 24.02 -26.02
C LEU A 581 -54.92 22.81 -26.85
N LEU A 582 -55.71 22.39 -27.85
CA LEU A 582 -55.34 21.33 -28.79
C LEU A 582 -54.19 21.75 -29.72
N GLU A 583 -54.07 23.04 -30.02
CA GLU A 583 -53.00 23.58 -30.86
C GLU A 583 -51.71 23.75 -30.07
N ILE A 584 -51.79 24.35 -28.87
CA ILE A 584 -50.59 24.55 -28.04
C ILE A 584 -50.09 23.25 -27.37
N PHE A 585 -50.98 22.28 -27.13
CA PHE A 585 -50.64 20.94 -26.61
C PHE A 585 -50.86 19.84 -27.64
N SER A 586 -50.38 20.06 -28.87
CA SER A 586 -50.51 19.11 -29.99
C SER A 586 -49.93 17.73 -29.69
N ASP A 587 -48.84 17.67 -28.90
CA ASP A 587 -48.17 16.44 -28.43
C ASP A 587 -49.04 15.59 -27.48
N MET A 588 -50.13 16.14 -26.94
CA MET A 588 -51.04 15.49 -25.99
C MET A 588 -52.42 15.15 -26.60
N THR A 589 -52.62 15.47 -27.87
CA THR A 589 -53.91 15.28 -28.57
C THR A 589 -54.26 13.82 -28.89
N TYR A 590 -53.34 12.88 -28.63
CA TYR A 590 -53.62 11.44 -28.71
C TYR A 590 -54.69 10.99 -27.70
N SER A 591 -54.94 11.77 -26.65
CA SER A 591 -55.97 11.49 -25.65
C SER A 591 -57.27 12.22 -25.95
N SER A 592 -58.41 11.54 -25.71
CA SER A 592 -59.75 12.16 -25.77
C SER A 592 -60.05 13.09 -24.59
N HIS A 593 -59.13 13.23 -23.63
CA HIS A 593 -59.33 14.01 -22.40
C HIS A 593 -58.91 15.48 -22.52
N ILE A 594 -58.31 15.90 -23.65
CA ILE A 594 -58.02 17.30 -23.95
C ILE A 594 -59.13 17.91 -24.82
N SER A 595 -59.52 19.14 -24.50
CA SER A 595 -60.50 19.91 -25.26
C SER A 595 -59.96 21.30 -25.57
N GLU A 596 -60.59 22.05 -26.47
CA GLU A 596 -60.14 23.40 -26.87
C GLU A 596 -59.97 24.38 -25.69
N ASN A 597 -60.77 24.22 -24.63
CA ASN A 597 -60.83 25.18 -23.51
C ASN A 597 -60.48 24.57 -22.13
N ILE A 598 -60.35 23.25 -22.02
CA ILE A 598 -60.08 22.55 -20.76
C ILE A 598 -59.04 21.45 -21.00
N PHE A 599 -58.00 21.44 -20.17
CA PHE A 599 -56.95 20.41 -20.19
C PHE A 599 -56.52 20.07 -18.77
N THR A 600 -56.65 18.81 -18.38
CA THR A 600 -56.17 18.30 -17.09
C THR A 600 -55.05 17.30 -17.32
N VAL A 601 -53.99 17.41 -16.52
CA VAL A 601 -52.86 16.50 -16.49
C VAL A 601 -52.71 15.85 -15.13
N VAL A 602 -52.21 14.61 -15.14
CA VAL A 602 -51.74 13.91 -13.95
C VAL A 602 -50.26 13.62 -14.14
N TYR A 603 -49.45 14.00 -13.14
CA TYR A 603 -48.01 13.76 -13.11
C TYR A 603 -47.67 12.34 -12.69
N THR A 604 -46.41 11.94 -12.85
CA THR A 604 -45.92 10.60 -12.47
C THR A 604 -46.15 10.27 -10.99
N ASN A 605 -46.12 11.26 -10.09
CA ASN A 605 -46.42 11.08 -8.68
C ASN A 605 -47.93 11.08 -8.34
N GLY A 606 -48.81 11.16 -9.34
CA GLY A 606 -50.27 11.18 -9.17
C GLY A 606 -50.88 12.55 -8.87
N ALA A 607 -50.07 13.62 -8.70
CA ALA A 607 -50.61 14.97 -8.54
C ALA A 607 -51.27 15.46 -9.84
N ASP A 608 -52.32 16.28 -9.71
CA ASP A 608 -53.12 16.76 -10.84
C ASP A 608 -53.09 18.28 -10.99
N ALA A 609 -53.15 18.76 -12.23
CA ALA A 609 -53.27 20.18 -12.54
C ALA A 609 -54.12 20.40 -13.80
N THR A 610 -54.97 21.43 -13.78
CA THR A 610 -55.97 21.72 -14.80
C THR A 610 -55.85 23.14 -15.32
N ILE A 611 -55.91 23.32 -16.64
CA ILE A 611 -56.01 24.62 -17.33
C ILE A 611 -57.45 24.82 -17.82
N LEU A 612 -58.00 25.99 -17.51
CA LEU A 612 -59.29 26.49 -18.00
C LEU A 612 -59.06 27.77 -18.80
N VAL A 613 -59.43 27.77 -20.08
CA VAL A 613 -59.31 28.94 -20.96
C VAL A 613 -60.66 29.66 -21.07
N SER A 614 -60.65 30.98 -20.91
CA SER A 614 -61.85 31.79 -21.12
C SER A 614 -62.14 31.97 -22.61
N LYS A 615 -63.39 31.74 -23.04
CA LYS A 615 -63.80 31.81 -24.46
C LYS A 615 -63.70 33.21 -25.07
N ASN A 616 -63.80 34.26 -24.25
CA ASN A 616 -63.96 35.64 -24.70
C ASN A 616 -62.76 36.54 -24.32
N ALA A 617 -61.75 35.98 -23.65
CA ALA A 617 -60.57 36.70 -23.24
C ALA A 617 -59.41 35.71 -23.08
N SER A 618 -58.19 36.09 -23.47
CA SER A 618 -56.99 35.24 -23.33
C SER A 618 -56.51 35.16 -21.88
N ARG A 619 -57.35 34.55 -21.04
CA ARG A 619 -57.17 34.32 -19.61
C ARG A 619 -57.15 32.83 -19.37
N PHE A 620 -56.02 32.34 -18.86
CA PHE A 620 -55.76 30.95 -18.56
C PHE A 620 -55.76 30.77 -17.05
N ARG A 621 -56.74 30.03 -16.53
CA ARG A 621 -56.83 29.72 -15.11
C ARG A 621 -56.29 28.32 -14.86
N LEU A 622 -55.18 28.22 -14.15
CA LEU A 622 -54.60 26.99 -13.68
C LEU A 622 -55.14 26.65 -12.28
N GLN A 623 -55.51 25.39 -12.07
CA GLN A 623 -56.07 24.89 -10.82
C GLN A 623 -55.46 23.54 -10.46
N ALA A 624 -55.15 23.30 -9.19
CA ALA A 624 -54.60 22.03 -8.74
C ALA A 624 -55.02 21.72 -7.30
N SER A 625 -54.96 20.44 -6.94
CA SER A 625 -55.17 19.96 -5.56
C SER A 625 -54.02 20.38 -4.62
N THR A 626 -52.80 20.50 -5.15
CA THR A 626 -51.61 20.96 -4.41
C THR A 626 -50.89 22.10 -5.13
N MET A 627 -50.12 22.92 -4.40
CA MET A 627 -49.51 24.13 -4.95
C MET A 627 -48.35 23.79 -5.90
N GLU A 628 -47.55 22.81 -5.55
CA GLU A 628 -46.39 22.35 -6.32
C GLU A 628 -46.77 21.83 -7.71
N ALA A 629 -47.98 21.29 -7.89
CA ALA A 629 -48.49 20.79 -9.17
C ALA A 629 -48.73 21.88 -10.22
N LEU A 630 -48.91 23.14 -9.78
CA LEU A 630 -49.10 24.28 -10.69
C LEU A 630 -47.82 24.67 -11.43
N TRP A 631 -46.65 24.45 -10.83
CA TRP A 631 -45.36 24.95 -11.34
C TRP A 631 -45.08 24.52 -12.77
N LEU A 632 -44.99 23.21 -13.00
CA LEU A 632 -44.50 22.70 -14.27
C LEU A 632 -45.49 22.99 -15.42
N LEU A 633 -46.80 22.91 -15.14
CA LEU A 633 -47.85 23.26 -16.10
C LEU A 633 -47.88 24.76 -16.42
N ALA A 634 -47.65 25.64 -15.41
CA ALA A 634 -47.58 27.08 -15.63
C ALA A 634 -46.35 27.48 -16.47
N ASP A 635 -45.20 26.88 -16.18
CA ASP A 635 -43.96 27.10 -16.95
C ASP A 635 -44.12 26.62 -18.40
N GLU A 636 -44.70 25.44 -18.59
CA GLU A 636 -44.93 24.86 -19.91
C GLU A 636 -45.97 25.64 -20.72
N LEU A 637 -47.06 26.09 -20.08
CA LEU A 637 -48.04 26.98 -20.70
C LEU A 637 -47.40 28.30 -21.13
N ARG A 638 -46.62 28.95 -20.24
CA ARG A 638 -45.89 30.17 -20.56
C ARG A 638 -45.01 30.00 -21.80
N ARG A 639 -44.21 28.93 -21.83
CA ARG A 639 -43.29 28.64 -22.93
C ARG A 639 -44.04 28.46 -24.25
N ARG A 640 -45.09 27.63 -24.25
CA ARG A 640 -45.91 27.36 -25.45
C ARG A 640 -46.68 28.60 -25.94
N LEU A 641 -47.09 29.49 -25.04
CA LEU A 641 -47.68 30.78 -25.43
C LEU A 641 -46.66 31.70 -26.11
N TYR A 642 -45.41 31.73 -25.64
CA TYR A 642 -44.33 32.46 -26.33
C TYR A 642 -44.00 31.83 -27.68
N ASP A 643 -44.02 30.50 -27.81
CA ASP A 643 -43.80 29.83 -29.10
C ASP A 643 -44.94 30.14 -30.10
N TYR A 644 -46.19 30.16 -29.62
CA TYR A 644 -47.37 30.39 -30.47
C TYR A 644 -47.51 31.86 -30.92
N TYR A 645 -47.36 32.81 -30.00
CA TYR A 645 -47.58 34.23 -30.30
C TYR A 645 -46.30 35.03 -30.58
N GLY A 646 -45.13 34.46 -30.30
CA GLY A 646 -43.85 35.14 -30.35
C GLY A 646 -43.44 35.80 -29.02
N PRO A 647 -42.17 36.26 -28.92
CA PRO A 647 -41.58 36.78 -27.69
C PRO A 647 -42.13 38.14 -27.22
N GLU A 648 -42.90 38.85 -28.05
CA GLU A 648 -43.42 40.18 -27.75
C GLU A 648 -44.69 40.17 -26.88
N VAL A 649 -45.26 38.99 -26.59
CA VAL A 649 -46.47 38.88 -25.77
C VAL A 649 -46.22 39.30 -24.34
N LYS A 650 -47.10 40.17 -23.84
CA LYS A 650 -47.09 40.57 -22.43
C LYS A 650 -47.94 39.61 -21.63
N LEU A 651 -47.30 38.96 -20.66
CA LEU A 651 -47.97 38.09 -19.70
C LEU A 651 -48.25 38.88 -18.43
N SER A 652 -49.42 38.65 -17.82
CA SER A 652 -49.76 39.26 -16.53
C SER A 652 -50.42 38.25 -15.61
N VAL A 653 -50.07 38.32 -14.33
CA VAL A 653 -50.67 37.50 -13.27
C VAL A 653 -51.43 38.45 -12.33
N PRO A 654 -52.77 38.46 -12.35
CA PRO A 654 -53.56 39.36 -11.50
C PRO A 654 -53.52 38.93 -10.03
N ASP A 655 -53.45 37.64 -9.75
CA ASP A 655 -53.50 37.09 -8.39
C ASP A 655 -52.30 37.55 -7.55
N PRO A 656 -52.46 37.76 -6.23
CA PRO A 656 -51.34 38.02 -5.34
C PRO A 656 -50.42 36.80 -5.27
N ILE A 657 -49.13 37.05 -5.02
CA ILE A 657 -48.16 35.96 -4.82
C ILE A 657 -48.53 35.23 -3.52
N PRO A 658 -48.74 33.89 -3.52
CA PRO A 658 -49.24 33.15 -2.37
C PRO A 658 -48.13 32.84 -1.34
N LEU A 659 -47.54 33.89 -0.76
CA LEU A 659 -46.42 33.77 0.18
C LEU A 659 -46.76 32.95 1.44
N GLU A 660 -47.98 33.05 1.97
CA GLU A 660 -48.40 32.27 3.14
C GLU A 660 -48.38 30.76 2.86
N ASN A 661 -48.88 30.34 1.69
CA ASN A 661 -48.84 28.93 1.30
C ASN A 661 -47.39 28.47 1.07
N TYR A 662 -46.58 29.32 0.45
CA TYR A 662 -45.15 29.05 0.27
C TYR A 662 -44.41 28.89 1.60
N TYR A 663 -44.68 29.75 2.58
CA TYR A 663 -44.11 29.68 3.92
C TYR A 663 -44.49 28.40 4.68
N ARG A 664 -45.66 27.82 4.42
CA ARG A 664 -46.07 26.52 4.99
C ARG A 664 -45.29 25.37 4.35
N VAL A 665 -44.96 25.45 3.06
CA VAL A 665 -44.09 24.48 2.38
C VAL A 665 -42.67 24.53 2.95
N ILE A 666 -42.13 25.74 3.20
CA ILE A 666 -40.84 25.92 3.89
C ILE A 666 -40.85 25.28 5.28
N GLU A 667 -41.90 25.52 6.08
CA GLU A 667 -42.04 24.88 7.41
C GLU A 667 -42.07 23.36 7.32
N THR A 668 -42.84 22.82 6.38
CA THR A 668 -42.92 21.37 6.16
C THR A 668 -41.53 20.81 5.86
N HIS A 669 -40.76 21.44 4.97
CA HIS A 669 -39.40 21.01 4.65
C HIS A 669 -38.46 21.07 5.87
N ILE A 670 -38.52 22.15 6.66
CA ILE A 670 -37.75 22.30 7.91
C ILE A 670 -38.08 21.17 8.89
N ASP A 671 -39.35 20.83 9.05
CA ASP A 671 -39.78 19.78 9.98
C ASP A 671 -39.37 18.38 9.51
N VAL A 672 -39.42 18.09 8.21
CA VAL A 672 -38.86 16.84 7.66
C VAL A 672 -37.34 16.77 7.83
N ARG A 673 -36.63 17.90 7.69
CA ARG A 673 -35.17 17.94 7.97
C ARG A 673 -34.86 17.65 9.44
N LYS A 674 -35.61 18.22 10.38
CA LYS A 674 -35.45 17.90 11.82
C LYS A 674 -35.68 16.42 12.09
N GLU A 675 -36.73 15.83 11.51
CA GLU A 675 -36.99 14.39 11.62
C GLU A 675 -35.82 13.54 11.10
N MET A 676 -35.19 13.95 9.98
CA MET A 676 -34.01 13.27 9.44
C MET A 676 -32.83 13.32 10.41
N THR A 677 -32.56 14.49 11.00
CA THR A 677 -31.50 14.67 12.00
C THR A 677 -31.76 13.80 13.23
N GLU A 678 -32.99 13.80 13.76
CA GLU A 678 -33.38 12.96 14.90
C GLU A 678 -33.23 11.46 14.59
N ALA A 679 -33.62 11.02 13.39
CA ALA A 679 -33.47 9.63 12.95
C ALA A 679 -31.99 9.23 12.81
N GLN A 680 -31.14 10.10 12.25
CA GLN A 680 -29.69 9.88 12.15
C GLN A 680 -29.03 9.81 13.53
N GLU A 681 -29.42 10.68 14.47
CA GLU A 681 -28.93 10.63 15.84
C GLU A 681 -29.34 9.33 16.55
N ALA A 682 -30.59 8.89 16.36
CA ALA A 682 -31.07 7.62 16.91
C ALA A 682 -30.28 6.42 16.34
N LEU A 683 -30.02 6.41 15.02
CA LEU A 683 -29.20 5.40 14.37
C LEU A 683 -27.76 5.39 14.91
N SER A 684 -27.17 6.57 15.11
CA SER A 684 -25.83 6.72 15.70
C SER A 684 -25.77 6.14 17.11
N LYS A 685 -26.76 6.44 17.96
CA LYS A 685 -26.87 5.86 19.31
C LYS A 685 -27.05 4.34 19.28
N ALA A 686 -27.89 3.81 18.39
CA ALA A 686 -28.09 2.37 18.21
C ALA A 686 -26.80 1.66 17.76
N ALA A 687 -26.07 2.25 16.82
CA ALA A 687 -24.79 1.72 16.34
C ALA A 687 -23.71 1.71 17.43
N GLN A 688 -23.65 2.77 18.25
CA GLN A 688 -22.75 2.82 19.41
C GLN A 688 -23.07 1.72 20.42
N MET A 689 -24.35 1.52 20.76
CA MET A 689 -24.79 0.47 21.67
C MET A 689 -24.41 -0.92 21.14
N PHE A 690 -24.70 -1.20 19.87
CA PHE A 690 -24.34 -2.47 19.22
C PHE A 690 -22.83 -2.73 19.28
N ARG A 691 -22.01 -1.71 18.99
CA ARG A 691 -20.54 -1.81 19.03
C ARG A 691 -20.01 -2.07 20.45
N VAL A 692 -20.62 -1.48 21.47
CA VAL A 692 -20.24 -1.73 22.89
C VAL A 692 -20.53 -3.19 23.26
N ILE A 693 -21.69 -3.71 22.86
CA ILE A 693 -22.05 -5.12 23.09
C ILE A 693 -21.07 -6.05 22.38
N GLN A 694 -20.75 -5.78 21.11
CA GLN A 694 -19.76 -6.55 20.36
C GLN A 694 -18.38 -6.55 21.02
N LYS A 695 -17.89 -5.39 21.49
CA LYS A 695 -16.62 -5.30 22.23
C LYS A 695 -16.66 -6.15 23.50
N ARG A 696 -17.76 -6.12 24.24
CA ARG A 696 -17.92 -6.91 25.47
C ARG A 696 -17.94 -8.41 25.19
N LEU A 697 -18.61 -8.84 24.12
CA LEU A 697 -18.61 -10.24 23.68
C LEU A 697 -17.19 -10.71 23.30
N LEU A 698 -16.40 -9.88 22.61
CA LEU A 698 -15.01 -10.21 22.26
C LEU A 698 -14.13 -10.40 23.50
N GLU A 699 -14.30 -9.57 24.54
CA GLU A 699 -13.61 -9.76 25.82
C GLU A 699 -13.99 -11.10 26.46
N LEU A 700 -15.28 -11.43 26.51
CA LEU A 700 -15.76 -12.69 27.06
C LEU A 700 -15.25 -13.91 26.28
N PHE A 701 -15.20 -13.85 24.94
CA PHE A 701 -14.67 -14.94 24.11
C PHE A 701 -13.15 -15.13 24.23
N ARG A 702 -12.42 -14.12 24.71
CA ARG A 702 -10.98 -14.22 24.99
C ARG A 702 -10.70 -14.90 26.34
N GLU A 703 -11.67 -14.96 27.25
CA GLU A 703 -11.51 -15.59 28.56
C GLU A 703 -11.49 -17.12 28.43
N ARG A 704 -10.55 -17.77 29.13
CA ARG A 704 -10.37 -19.24 29.08
C ARG A 704 -11.56 -20.01 29.69
N ASN A 705 -12.29 -19.38 30.62
CA ASN A 705 -13.48 -19.91 31.29
C ASN A 705 -14.58 -18.82 31.30
N PRO A 706 -15.32 -18.61 30.19
CA PRO A 706 -16.29 -17.54 30.10
C PRO A 706 -17.51 -17.81 31.00
N ALA A 707 -18.06 -16.74 31.59
CA ALA A 707 -19.37 -16.78 32.24
C ALA A 707 -20.50 -17.03 31.20
N PRO A 708 -21.69 -17.53 31.62
CA PRO A 708 -22.78 -17.83 30.69
C PRO A 708 -23.21 -16.59 29.88
N VAL A 709 -23.17 -16.71 28.54
CA VAL A 709 -23.35 -15.58 27.60
C VAL A 709 -24.84 -15.34 27.24
N GLY A 710 -25.77 -16.17 27.71
CA GLY A 710 -27.16 -16.16 27.24
C GLY A 710 -27.89 -14.81 27.33
N THR A 711 -27.64 -13.99 28.35
CA THR A 711 -28.23 -12.63 28.43
C THR A 711 -27.60 -11.66 27.41
N MET A 712 -26.33 -11.85 27.08
CA MET A 712 -25.61 -11.02 26.12
C MET A 712 -26.02 -11.35 24.67
N ASP A 713 -26.35 -12.61 24.38
CA ASP A 713 -26.86 -13.03 23.07
C ASP A 713 -28.20 -12.37 22.76
N VAL A 714 -29.12 -12.34 23.74
CA VAL A 714 -30.40 -11.63 23.63
C VAL A 714 -30.20 -10.12 23.44
N LEU A 715 -29.26 -9.52 24.17
CA LEU A 715 -28.93 -8.10 24.00
C LEU A 715 -28.35 -7.80 22.61
N LEU A 716 -27.55 -8.70 22.05
CA LEU A 716 -27.00 -8.56 20.71
C LEU A 716 -28.12 -8.60 19.65
N GLU A 717 -29.06 -9.54 19.77
CA GLU A 717 -30.19 -9.67 18.86
C GLU A 717 -31.13 -8.45 18.94
N GLU A 718 -31.49 -8.01 20.16
CA GLU A 718 -32.33 -6.83 20.36
C GLU A 718 -31.66 -5.54 19.86
N SER A 719 -30.36 -5.37 20.11
CA SER A 719 -29.62 -4.20 19.62
C SER A 719 -29.46 -4.21 18.09
N TYR A 720 -29.31 -5.37 17.47
CA TYR A 720 -29.32 -5.52 16.01
C TYR A 720 -30.69 -5.19 15.42
N ASN A 721 -31.77 -5.70 16.00
CA ASN A 721 -33.14 -5.40 15.58
C ASN A 721 -33.45 -3.90 15.71
N ASN A 722 -32.97 -3.24 16.78
CA ASN A 722 -33.08 -1.80 16.94
C ASN A 722 -32.29 -1.04 15.86
N LEU A 723 -31.06 -1.46 15.57
CA LEU A 723 -30.24 -0.86 14.51
C LEU A 723 -30.93 -0.94 13.15
N GLN A 724 -31.54 -2.09 12.83
CA GLN A 724 -32.30 -2.28 11.59
C GLN A 724 -33.52 -1.34 11.54
N LYS A 725 -34.32 -1.26 12.62
CA LYS A 725 -35.46 -0.32 12.70
C LYS A 725 -35.06 1.15 12.54
N CYS A 726 -33.93 1.55 13.12
CA CYS A 726 -33.39 2.90 12.93
C CYS A 726 -32.97 3.13 11.47
N THR A 727 -32.38 2.13 10.82
CA THR A 727 -31.97 2.21 9.41
C THR A 727 -33.18 2.34 8.48
N ASP A 728 -34.24 1.57 8.73
CA ASP A 728 -35.50 1.65 7.99
C ASP A 728 -36.16 3.04 8.18
N THR A 729 -36.15 3.56 9.41
CA THR A 729 -36.63 4.92 9.71
C THR A 729 -35.85 5.96 8.90
N VAL A 730 -34.51 5.95 8.95
CA VAL A 730 -33.67 6.87 8.17
C VAL A 730 -33.95 6.78 6.67
N THR A 731 -34.10 5.56 6.14
CA THR A 731 -34.40 5.36 4.70
C THR A 731 -35.75 5.96 4.32
N SER A 732 -36.78 5.77 5.13
CA SER A 732 -38.11 6.32 4.86
C SER A 732 -38.18 7.85 5.03
N THR A 733 -37.48 8.41 6.02
CA THR A 733 -37.37 9.87 6.21
C THR A 733 -36.52 10.51 5.11
N MET A 734 -35.46 9.84 4.62
CA MET A 734 -34.67 10.30 3.46
C MET A 734 -35.54 10.44 2.21
N LEU A 735 -36.41 9.46 1.94
CA LEU A 735 -37.36 9.53 0.83
C LEU A 735 -38.34 10.71 0.99
N ARG A 736 -38.91 10.88 2.19
CA ARG A 736 -39.78 12.01 2.48
C ARG A 736 -39.06 13.36 2.33
N LEU A 737 -37.78 13.44 2.71
CA LEU A 737 -36.98 14.65 2.54
C LEU A 737 -36.84 14.99 1.07
N ARG A 738 -36.54 14.01 0.20
CA ARG A 738 -36.50 14.20 -1.26
C ARG A 738 -37.83 14.71 -1.81
N GLN A 739 -38.96 14.15 -1.35
CA GLN A 739 -40.30 14.63 -1.73
C GLN A 739 -40.51 16.08 -1.30
N ALA A 740 -40.16 16.43 -0.05
CA ALA A 740 -40.26 17.79 0.47
C ALA A 740 -39.37 18.78 -0.29
N CYS A 741 -38.14 18.39 -0.66
CA CYS A 741 -37.24 19.21 -1.49
C CYS A 741 -37.86 19.48 -2.87
N ALA A 742 -38.44 18.46 -3.51
CA ALA A 742 -39.09 18.60 -4.81
C ALA A 742 -40.31 19.53 -4.73
N MET A 743 -41.16 19.37 -3.71
CA MET A 743 -42.30 20.25 -3.44
C MET A 743 -41.84 21.71 -3.22
N LEU A 744 -40.81 21.91 -2.39
CA LEU A 744 -40.25 23.23 -2.12
C LEU A 744 -39.67 23.85 -3.39
N CYS A 745 -38.93 23.08 -4.20
CA CYS A 745 -38.37 23.52 -5.46
C CYS A 745 -39.47 24.00 -6.44
N CYS A 746 -40.54 23.21 -6.63
CA CYS A 746 -41.68 23.59 -7.45
C CYS A 746 -42.34 24.89 -6.96
N CYS A 747 -42.65 24.98 -5.66
CA CYS A 747 -43.30 26.15 -5.08
C CYS A 747 -42.42 27.41 -5.16
N SER A 748 -41.12 27.29 -4.88
CA SER A 748 -40.14 28.37 -5.02
C SER A 748 -40.07 28.88 -6.45
N ARG A 749 -39.95 27.99 -7.44
CA ARG A 749 -39.90 28.37 -8.86
C ARG A 749 -41.22 28.99 -9.34
N LEU A 750 -42.37 28.50 -8.88
CA LEU A 750 -43.68 29.10 -9.18
C LEU A 750 -43.81 30.53 -8.65
N VAL A 751 -43.40 30.75 -7.41
CA VAL A 751 -43.45 32.07 -6.76
C VAL A 751 -42.48 33.05 -7.42
N VAL A 752 -41.28 32.60 -7.80
CA VAL A 752 -40.32 33.40 -8.60
C VAL A 752 -40.88 33.69 -9.99
N LEU A 753 -41.53 32.74 -10.65
CA LEU A 753 -42.16 32.97 -11.95
C LEU A 753 -43.26 34.04 -11.88
N MET A 754 -44.12 34.00 -10.86
CA MET A 754 -45.13 35.04 -10.63
C MET A 754 -44.49 36.41 -10.41
N LEU A 755 -43.40 36.46 -9.63
CA LEU A 755 -42.66 37.69 -9.36
C LEU A 755 -42.04 38.26 -10.63
N VAL A 756 -41.35 37.44 -11.43
CA VAL A 756 -40.74 37.83 -12.69
C VAL A 756 -41.80 38.34 -13.67
N ILE A 757 -42.97 37.67 -13.77
CA ILE A 757 -44.07 38.12 -14.62
C ILE A 757 -44.66 39.46 -14.14
N LYS A 758 -44.86 39.65 -12.83
CA LYS A 758 -45.37 40.92 -12.28
C LYS A 758 -44.39 42.09 -12.46
N CYS A 759 -43.09 41.80 -12.44
CA CYS A 759 -42.03 42.79 -12.51
C CYS A 759 -41.32 42.85 -13.88
N GLN A 760 -41.97 42.41 -14.97
CA GLN A 760 -41.38 42.37 -16.33
C GLN A 760 -40.85 43.74 -16.81
N GLU A 761 -41.45 44.84 -16.33
CA GLU A 761 -41.06 46.19 -16.72
C GLU A 761 -39.88 46.74 -15.90
N THR A 762 -39.62 46.19 -14.70
CA THR A 762 -38.54 46.63 -13.80
C THR A 762 -37.33 45.68 -13.87
N LEU A 763 -37.53 44.36 -13.85
CA LEU A 763 -36.48 43.34 -13.93
C LEU A 763 -36.17 42.96 -15.38
N LYS A 764 -35.32 43.75 -16.06
CA LYS A 764 -34.96 43.52 -17.48
C LYS A 764 -33.67 42.73 -17.71
N LYS A 765 -32.74 42.73 -16.74
CA LYS A 765 -31.45 42.05 -16.90
C LYS A 765 -31.63 40.53 -16.75
N LYS A 766 -31.22 39.77 -17.78
CA LYS A 766 -31.32 38.31 -17.77
C LYS A 766 -30.48 37.66 -16.66
N ASP A 767 -29.33 38.24 -16.33
CA ASP A 767 -28.44 37.71 -15.30
C ASP A 767 -29.04 37.85 -13.90
N ASP A 768 -29.76 38.94 -13.64
CA ASP A 768 -30.48 39.16 -12.38
C ASP A 768 -31.62 38.15 -12.19
N ILE A 769 -32.33 37.82 -13.27
CA ILE A 769 -33.38 36.78 -13.27
C ILE A 769 -32.76 35.40 -13.02
N ARG A 770 -31.66 35.07 -13.71
CA ARG A 770 -30.93 33.81 -13.49
C ARG A 770 -30.40 33.68 -12.07
N LEU A 771 -29.90 34.77 -11.50
CA LEU A 771 -29.44 34.79 -10.11
C LEU A 771 -30.61 34.50 -9.16
N LEU A 772 -31.75 35.17 -9.35
CA LEU A 772 -32.95 34.94 -8.55
C LEU A 772 -33.44 33.49 -8.66
N GLU A 773 -33.50 32.94 -9.88
CA GLU A 773 -33.85 31.54 -10.11
C GLU A 773 -32.87 30.59 -9.41
N SER A 774 -31.56 30.89 -9.43
CA SER A 774 -30.54 30.06 -8.77
C SER A 774 -30.68 30.03 -7.24
N ILE A 775 -30.98 31.18 -6.61
CA ILE A 775 -31.12 31.30 -5.15
C ILE A 775 -32.30 30.48 -4.64
N PHE A 776 -33.41 30.51 -5.38
CA PHE A 776 -34.65 29.86 -4.98
C PHE A 776 -34.76 28.41 -5.51
N THR A 777 -33.75 27.89 -6.21
CA THR A 777 -33.72 26.49 -6.62
C THR A 777 -33.26 25.61 -5.46
N CYS A 778 -34.11 24.67 -5.06
CA CYS A 778 -33.80 23.66 -4.04
C CYS A 778 -33.31 22.38 -4.73
N GLU A 779 -32.12 21.90 -4.35
CA GLU A 779 -31.58 20.62 -4.84
C GLU A 779 -32.23 19.44 -4.09
N ILE A 780 -32.64 18.41 -4.81
CA ILE A 780 -33.38 17.26 -4.24
C ILE A 780 -32.44 16.24 -3.57
N ASN A 781 -31.17 16.16 -4.00
CA ASN A 781 -30.17 15.18 -3.57
C ASN A 781 -28.86 15.84 -3.11
N SER A 782 -28.93 16.76 -2.15
CA SER A 782 -27.71 17.28 -1.53
C SER A 782 -27.34 16.42 -0.31
N ASP A 783 -26.23 15.67 -0.38
CA ASP A 783 -25.55 15.07 0.79
C ASP A 783 -24.81 16.14 1.63
N ASN A 784 -25.21 17.41 1.51
CA ASN A 784 -24.53 18.52 2.14
C ASN A 784 -24.99 18.66 3.59
N ASP A 785 -24.05 18.90 4.50
CA ASP A 785 -24.33 19.27 5.89
C ASP A 785 -25.12 20.60 5.98
N VAL A 786 -25.05 21.43 4.94
CA VAL A 786 -25.75 22.72 4.82
C VAL A 786 -26.89 22.59 3.82
N GLY A 787 -28.11 22.88 4.26
CA GLY A 787 -29.31 22.78 3.42
C GLY A 787 -29.70 24.08 2.71
N TRP A 788 -30.83 24.01 2.00
CA TRP A 788 -31.36 25.12 1.20
C TRP A 788 -31.67 26.36 2.05
N GLU A 789 -32.21 26.19 3.25
CA GLU A 789 -32.59 27.29 4.13
C GLU A 789 -31.40 28.15 4.54
N GLU A 790 -30.29 27.55 4.96
CA GLU A 790 -29.10 28.24 5.43
C GLU A 790 -28.39 28.96 4.27
N ILE A 791 -28.29 28.30 3.11
CA ILE A 791 -27.73 28.87 1.88
C ILE A 791 -28.56 30.08 1.44
N THR A 792 -29.88 29.90 1.35
CA THR A 792 -30.81 30.94 0.90
C THR A 792 -30.83 32.11 1.89
N ASP A 793 -30.85 31.87 3.20
CA ASP A 793 -30.84 32.92 4.22
C ASP A 793 -29.58 33.81 4.11
N THR A 794 -28.43 33.17 3.94
CA THR A 794 -27.13 33.85 3.80
C THR A 794 -27.04 34.65 2.49
N LEU A 795 -27.49 34.07 1.37
CA LEU A 795 -27.51 34.76 0.08
C LEU A 795 -28.47 35.96 0.09
N LEU A 796 -29.65 35.80 0.68
CA LEU A 796 -30.62 36.88 0.85
C LEU A 796 -30.08 38.00 1.75
N GLU A 797 -29.35 37.66 2.82
CA GLU A 797 -28.67 38.65 3.65
C GLU A 797 -27.69 39.51 2.85
N ARG A 798 -26.80 38.86 2.08
CA ARG A 798 -25.80 39.57 1.28
C ARG A 798 -26.46 40.42 0.19
N LEU A 799 -27.52 39.94 -0.46
CA LEU A 799 -28.27 40.71 -1.45
C LEU A 799 -28.97 41.94 -0.83
N LEU A 800 -29.63 41.76 0.32
CA LEU A 800 -30.33 42.85 0.99
C LEU A 800 -29.34 43.90 1.55
N GLN A 801 -28.17 43.47 2.03
CA GLN A 801 -27.09 44.36 2.49
C GLN A 801 -26.39 45.07 1.33
N GLY A 802 -26.07 44.36 0.23
CA GLY A 802 -25.45 44.94 -0.97
C GLY A 802 -26.32 45.99 -1.67
N SER A 803 -27.65 45.84 -1.59
CA SER A 803 -28.60 46.85 -2.08
C SER A 803 -28.69 48.11 -1.20
N LEU A 804 -28.29 48.02 0.07
CA LEU A 804 -28.24 49.14 1.01
C LEU A 804 -26.90 49.86 0.85
N ASN A 805 -26.79 50.74 -0.14
CA ASN A 805 -25.54 51.44 -0.41
C ASN A 805 -25.08 52.33 0.77
N ARG A 806 -23.82 52.10 1.19
CA ARG A 806 -22.90 52.94 1.99
C ARG A 806 -23.12 53.04 3.52
N THR A 807 -21.96 52.87 4.19
CA THR A 807 -21.63 53.10 5.61
C THR A 807 -22.09 52.08 6.64
N VAL A 808 -21.56 50.86 6.58
CA VAL A 808 -21.08 50.20 7.79
C VAL A 808 -19.70 49.61 7.46
N LYS A 809 -18.67 49.98 8.22
CA LYS A 809 -17.39 49.25 8.21
C LYS A 809 -17.71 47.83 8.66
N SER A 810 -17.88 46.90 7.72
CA SER A 810 -17.93 45.48 8.04
C SER A 810 -16.58 45.11 8.62
N THR A 811 -16.54 44.84 9.93
CA THR A 811 -15.45 44.11 10.56
C THR A 811 -15.27 42.82 9.78
N SER A 812 -14.17 42.76 9.03
CA SER A 812 -13.69 41.56 8.36
C SER A 812 -13.20 40.56 9.41
N SER A 813 -14.13 39.86 10.05
CA SER A 813 -13.86 38.57 10.66
C SER A 813 -13.93 37.54 9.54
N GLY A 814 -12.78 37.27 8.92
CA GLY A 814 -12.60 36.13 8.02
C GLY A 814 -12.71 34.84 8.83
N ASN A 815 -13.94 34.35 9.00
CA ASN A 815 -14.35 32.96 9.30
C ASN A 815 -15.83 32.93 9.71
N ASP A 816 -16.73 33.46 8.89
CA ASP A 816 -18.15 33.10 9.03
C ASP A 816 -18.32 31.69 8.48
N GLN A 817 -18.02 30.70 9.31
CA GLN A 817 -18.57 29.35 9.13
C GLN A 817 -20.09 29.53 9.04
N LEU A 818 -20.71 29.02 7.96
CA LEU A 818 -22.16 28.95 7.82
C LEU A 818 -22.71 28.26 9.07
N ALA A 819 -23.20 29.06 10.01
CA ALA A 819 -23.68 28.55 11.28
C ALA A 819 -24.96 27.78 11.03
N VAL A 820 -25.00 26.52 11.49
CA VAL A 820 -26.16 25.61 11.42
C VAL A 820 -27.20 26.04 12.45
N ASN A 821 -27.76 27.24 12.31
CA ASN A 821 -28.89 27.71 13.12
C ASN A 821 -30.08 28.00 12.20
N LEU A 822 -30.95 26.99 12.08
CA LEU A 822 -32.21 27.03 11.33
C LEU A 822 -33.23 27.95 12.03
N ASP A 823 -33.30 29.22 11.63
CA ASP A 823 -34.40 30.13 11.99
C ASP A 823 -35.31 30.37 10.77
N GLY A 824 -36.31 29.49 10.61
CA GLY A 824 -37.32 29.61 9.56
C GLY A 824 -38.11 30.94 9.62
N GLY A 825 -38.23 31.56 10.80
CA GLY A 825 -38.89 32.87 10.94
C GLY A 825 -38.06 33.99 10.33
N ARG A 826 -36.73 33.97 10.53
CA ARG A 826 -35.80 34.93 9.92
C ARG A 826 -35.78 34.82 8.39
N LEU A 827 -35.69 33.61 7.86
CA LEU A 827 -35.69 33.35 6.41
C LEU A 827 -36.98 33.89 5.76
N LYS A 828 -38.15 33.55 6.31
CA LYS A 828 -39.45 34.04 5.81
C LYS A 828 -39.54 35.55 5.77
N LYS A 829 -39.07 36.24 6.82
CA LYS A 829 -39.03 37.72 6.86
C LYS A 829 -38.16 38.28 5.73
N ARG A 830 -36.98 37.70 5.49
CA ARG A 830 -36.06 38.13 4.42
C ARG A 830 -36.64 37.91 3.03
N ILE A 831 -37.27 36.76 2.80
CA ILE A 831 -38.01 36.49 1.55
C ILE A 831 -39.11 37.55 1.35
N GLY A 832 -39.93 37.81 2.38
CA GLY A 832 -40.98 38.83 2.32
C GLY A 832 -40.44 40.22 1.99
N THR A 833 -39.37 40.66 2.67
CA THR A 833 -38.73 41.96 2.41
C THR A 833 -38.14 42.05 1.00
N LEU A 834 -37.51 40.97 0.49
CA LEU A 834 -36.99 40.96 -0.88
C LEU A 834 -38.13 41.11 -1.90
N PHE A 835 -39.19 40.33 -1.74
CA PHE A 835 -40.35 40.36 -2.64
C PHE A 835 -41.03 41.72 -2.63
N GLU A 836 -41.20 42.32 -1.45
CA GLU A 836 -41.74 43.67 -1.30
C GLU A 836 -40.85 44.71 -2.01
N LYS A 837 -39.52 44.64 -1.84
CA LYS A 837 -38.57 45.55 -2.51
C LYS A 837 -38.60 45.43 -4.04
N ILE A 838 -38.68 44.20 -4.56
CA ILE A 838 -38.76 43.94 -6.00
C ILE A 838 -40.10 44.42 -6.58
N LEU A 839 -41.22 44.14 -5.88
CA LEU A 839 -42.57 44.55 -6.31
C LEU A 839 -42.76 46.07 -6.29
N THR A 840 -42.16 46.77 -5.31
CA THR A 840 -42.16 48.24 -5.23
C THR A 840 -41.18 48.90 -6.20
N GLY A 841 -40.34 48.13 -6.89
CA GLY A 841 -39.30 48.65 -7.79
C GLY A 841 -38.14 49.34 -7.08
N SER A 842 -38.00 49.17 -5.75
CA SER A 842 -36.87 49.72 -4.98
C SER A 842 -35.58 48.90 -5.18
N LEU A 843 -35.70 47.66 -5.67
CA LEU A 843 -34.59 46.81 -6.06
C LEU A 843 -34.77 46.38 -7.52
N VAL A 844 -33.91 46.89 -8.40
CA VAL A 844 -34.05 46.76 -9.87
C VAL A 844 -32.90 45.95 -10.49
N THR A 845 -31.74 45.91 -9.82
CA THR A 845 -30.56 45.15 -10.24
C THR A 845 -29.80 44.59 -9.05
N PHE A 846 -29.21 43.40 -9.18
CA PHE A 846 -28.42 42.75 -8.10
C PHE A 846 -26.90 42.92 -8.28
N SER A 847 -26.49 43.68 -9.31
CA SER A 847 -25.10 44.03 -9.66
C SER A 847 -24.59 45.31 -9.01
#